data_AF-A0A1E3Y3R6-F1
#
_entry.id   AF-A0A1E3Y3R6-F1
#
_cell.length_a   1.000
_cell.length_b   1.000
_cell.length_c   1.000
_cell.angle_alpha   90.00
_cell.angle_beta   90.00
_cell.angle_gamma   90.00
#
_symmetry.space_group_name_H-M   'P 1'
#
loop_
_entity.id
_entity.type
_entity.pdbx_description
1 polymer ?
#
loop_
_entity_poly.entity_id
_entity_poly.type
_entity_poly.pdbx_seq_one_letter_code
_entity_poly.pdbx_strand_id
1 'polypeptide(L)'
;MRRSVWLAVAVMAACLMPAGAAYAQAACPASGAERIVCENRRPGVPQETWDVSGAGDPSIQGFSTAISVTTGERVDFKVDTDAAAYHLEIHRVGYYGGLGARRVDTVRPSVALPVEQPECLSDPSTGLIDCGNWRVTASWRVPDDAVSGVYFARLVREDTGGASLILFIVREDRRRSDLGIQVSDTTWQAYNDYGGNSLYSGRPVGRAYKVSYNRPLVTRANQYGRTNFWATSYPMVRWLEANGYDVTYSTGVDTHRDGEALLRHKVFLSMGHDEYWSAAQRAHVEAARDAGVHLAFFSGNTMFWRTRWEDAVAGEPEPLRTLVSYKETHANAKIDPLPVATGTWRDPRFGLGDQGARPENAVTGTLFVTNCCRFDTITVSAEQARARFWRQTTVATLGPGESASVGTSIVGFEWDGDVDNEARPRGLIRLSATPVAGAEFLADFGSFYRGWPETASHNLTLYRHESGALVFSAGLTHWGWALDGVHDDPDLVKAPTDPAIQQATVNLFADMGVQPGSLQAGLRAGEASTDVTPPIAAIDSPASGEHPFYARVDVTGSVTDVDGVPAGVEVSIDGGQRWHPAEGVSPWRYSFRPTERGLVYVLARAVDDSGNVQPLPAWIAIDVIGLSGYRGTIVIGVATVGVIGLAAAGILVVWMRRRKAGRDR
;
A
#
# COMPACT_ATOMS: atom_id res chain seq x y z
N MET A 1 93.52 -21.49 -1.66
CA MET A 1 92.86 -21.82 -2.95
C MET A 1 92.39 -23.26 -2.91
N ARG A 2 91.08 -23.50 -2.87
CA ARG A 2 90.35 -24.60 -3.54
C ARG A 2 88.88 -24.54 -3.09
N ARG A 3 88.00 -24.21 -4.04
CA ARG A 3 86.54 -24.26 -3.92
C ARG A 3 86.12 -25.73 -4.07
N SER A 4 85.23 -26.21 -3.20
CA SER A 4 84.50 -27.46 -3.38
C SER A 4 83.01 -27.18 -3.21
N VAL A 5 82.28 -27.45 -4.28
CA VAL A 5 80.82 -27.33 -4.43
C VAL A 5 80.16 -28.53 -3.73
N TRP A 6 79.11 -28.28 -2.95
CA TRP A 6 78.20 -29.33 -2.44
C TRP A 6 76.81 -29.14 -3.06
N LEU A 7 76.34 -30.21 -3.71
CA LEU A 7 75.03 -30.35 -4.33
C LEU A 7 73.97 -30.52 -3.22
N ALA A 8 72.91 -29.70 -3.22
CA ALA A 8 71.74 -29.90 -2.35
C ALA A 8 70.62 -30.56 -3.17
N VAL A 9 70.16 -31.73 -2.70
CA VAL A 9 69.02 -32.46 -3.24
C VAL A 9 67.74 -31.91 -2.59
N ALA A 10 66.84 -31.36 -3.41
CA ALA A 10 65.53 -30.91 -2.97
C ALA A 10 64.52 -32.06 -3.03
N VAL A 11 63.91 -32.40 -1.88
CA VAL A 11 62.79 -33.35 -1.78
C VAL A 11 61.49 -32.54 -1.89
N MET A 12 60.75 -32.72 -2.99
CA MET A 12 59.39 -32.20 -3.13
C MET A 12 58.38 -33.12 -2.42
N ALA A 13 57.75 -32.63 -1.37
CA ALA A 13 56.58 -33.25 -0.77
C ALA A 13 55.33 -32.85 -1.57
N ALA A 14 54.70 -33.82 -2.23
CA ALA A 14 53.43 -33.63 -2.91
C ALA A 14 52.28 -33.65 -1.89
N CYS A 15 51.71 -32.48 -1.59
CA CYS A 15 50.44 -32.37 -0.87
C CYS A 15 49.29 -32.76 -1.82
N LEU A 16 48.77 -33.98 -1.66
CA LEU A 16 47.49 -34.38 -2.23
C LEU A 16 46.37 -33.63 -1.48
N MET A 17 45.85 -32.56 -2.08
CA MET A 17 44.57 -31.97 -1.65
C MET A 17 43.44 -32.93 -1.99
N PRO A 18 42.51 -33.24 -1.08
CA PRO A 18 41.33 -34.01 -1.43
C PRO A 18 40.49 -33.19 -2.41
N ALA A 19 40.15 -33.80 -3.55
CA ALA A 19 39.21 -33.23 -4.50
C ALA A 19 37.91 -32.90 -3.75
N GLY A 20 37.52 -31.62 -3.76
CA GLY A 20 36.32 -31.14 -3.12
C GLY A 20 35.11 -31.88 -3.67
N ALA A 21 34.42 -32.64 -2.82
CA ALA A 21 33.06 -33.07 -3.11
C ALA A 21 32.23 -31.80 -3.30
N ALA A 22 31.69 -31.60 -4.50
CA ALA A 22 30.65 -30.62 -4.73
C ALA A 22 29.48 -31.03 -3.83
N TYR A 23 29.31 -30.35 -2.69
CA TYR A 23 28.09 -30.44 -1.92
C TYR A 23 26.97 -29.97 -2.84
N ALA A 24 26.14 -30.89 -3.32
CA ALA A 24 24.87 -30.52 -3.93
C ALA A 24 24.15 -29.67 -2.89
N GLN A 25 23.96 -28.37 -3.18
CA GLN A 25 23.16 -27.51 -2.32
C GLN A 25 21.80 -28.19 -2.19
N ALA A 26 21.43 -28.56 -0.96
CA ALA A 26 20.13 -29.14 -0.71
C ALA A 26 19.06 -28.17 -1.24
N ALA A 27 18.06 -28.71 -1.94
CA ALA A 27 16.95 -27.90 -2.43
C ALA A 27 16.29 -27.17 -1.26
N CYS A 28 16.03 -25.88 -1.43
CA CYS A 28 15.36 -25.09 -0.41
C CYS A 28 13.96 -25.67 -0.11
N PRO A 29 13.46 -25.54 1.13
CA PRO A 29 12.11 -25.95 1.46
C PRO A 29 11.08 -25.34 0.50
N ALA A 30 9.97 -26.06 0.30
CA ALA A 30 8.92 -25.66 -0.63
C ALA A 30 8.01 -24.53 -0.10
N SER A 31 8.05 -24.22 1.20
CA SER A 31 7.19 -23.22 1.85
C SER A 31 7.79 -22.70 3.16
N GLY A 32 7.17 -21.67 3.73
CA GLY A 32 7.58 -21.08 5.01
C GLY A 32 8.75 -20.13 4.87
N ALA A 33 9.09 -19.48 5.98
CA ALA A 33 10.18 -18.49 6.08
C ALA A 33 11.54 -19.07 5.63
N GLU A 34 11.82 -20.35 5.93
CA GLU A 34 13.08 -21.02 5.53
C GLU A 34 13.25 -21.10 4.00
N ARG A 35 12.16 -21.00 3.21
CA ARG A 35 12.27 -20.93 1.74
C ARG A 35 13.04 -19.67 1.30
N ILE A 36 12.75 -18.52 1.91
CA ILE A 36 13.42 -17.25 1.61
C ILE A 36 14.80 -17.19 2.27
N VAL A 37 14.95 -17.69 3.50
CA VAL A 37 16.26 -17.79 4.17
C VAL A 37 17.23 -18.65 3.36
N CYS A 38 16.80 -19.81 2.88
CA CYS A 38 17.62 -20.67 2.04
C CYS A 38 17.92 -20.04 0.68
N GLU A 39 16.94 -19.40 0.05
CA GLU A 39 17.13 -18.70 -1.22
C GLU A 39 18.21 -17.61 -1.09
N ASN A 40 18.18 -16.83 -0.01
CA ASN A 40 19.17 -15.78 0.25
C ASN A 40 20.59 -16.28 0.54
N ARG A 41 20.78 -17.58 0.80
CA ARG A 41 22.12 -18.19 0.90
C ARG A 41 22.72 -18.51 -0.48
N ARG A 42 21.95 -18.41 -1.56
CA ARG A 42 22.49 -18.57 -2.92
C ARG A 42 23.40 -17.38 -3.26
N PRO A 43 24.45 -17.57 -4.08
CA PRO A 43 25.35 -16.49 -4.48
C PRO A 43 24.59 -15.38 -5.22
N GLY A 44 24.69 -14.15 -4.70
CA GLY A 44 24.25 -12.95 -5.40
C GLY A 44 25.24 -12.52 -6.49
N VAL A 45 24.85 -11.49 -7.24
CA VAL A 45 25.62 -10.91 -8.33
C VAL A 45 25.83 -9.42 -8.03
N PRO A 46 27.06 -8.88 -8.10
CA PRO A 46 27.31 -7.46 -7.81
C PRO A 46 26.47 -6.51 -8.67
N GLN A 47 25.97 -5.43 -8.05
CA GLN A 47 25.02 -4.52 -8.70
C GLN A 47 25.56 -3.93 -10.01
N GLU A 48 26.85 -3.59 -10.05
CA GLU A 48 27.51 -3.06 -11.23
C GLU A 48 27.51 -3.99 -12.45
N THR A 49 27.16 -5.27 -12.26
CA THR A 49 27.12 -6.26 -13.35
C THR A 49 25.72 -6.51 -13.90
N TRP A 50 24.67 -6.34 -13.09
CA TRP A 50 23.28 -6.57 -13.52
C TRP A 50 22.47 -5.28 -13.70
N ASP A 51 22.85 -4.19 -13.03
CA ASP A 51 22.12 -2.94 -13.11
C ASP A 51 22.37 -2.24 -14.46
N VAL A 52 21.41 -1.40 -14.85
CA VAL A 52 21.43 -0.65 -16.10
C VAL A 52 21.12 0.80 -15.78
N SER A 53 22.00 1.70 -16.26
CA SER A 53 21.84 3.13 -16.10
C SER A 53 20.78 3.68 -17.06
N GLY A 54 20.08 4.72 -16.61
CA GLY A 54 19.02 5.36 -17.40
C GLY A 54 17.92 4.40 -17.85
N ALA A 55 17.25 4.72 -18.95
CA ALA A 55 16.14 3.93 -19.51
C ALA A 55 16.58 2.63 -20.21
N GLY A 56 17.87 2.27 -20.13
CA GLY A 56 18.49 1.25 -20.97
C GLY A 56 19.02 1.80 -22.30
N ASP A 57 19.75 0.96 -23.02
CA ASP A 57 20.32 1.27 -24.32
C ASP A 57 19.21 1.21 -25.40
N PRO A 58 18.95 2.31 -26.13
CA PRO A 58 17.90 2.35 -27.15
C PRO A 58 18.15 1.39 -28.32
N SER A 59 19.39 0.90 -28.49
CA SER A 59 19.74 -0.06 -29.54
C SER A 59 19.38 -1.51 -29.20
N ILE A 60 18.90 -1.76 -27.98
CA ILE A 60 18.31 -3.04 -27.58
C ILE A 60 17.23 -2.83 -26.52
N GLN A 61 15.96 -2.99 -26.87
CA GLN A 61 14.84 -2.83 -25.94
C GLN A 61 13.82 -3.95 -26.11
N GLY A 62 13.00 -4.19 -25.10
CA GLY A 62 11.99 -5.24 -25.19
C GLY A 62 11.02 -5.25 -24.04
N PHE A 63 10.09 -6.20 -24.10
CA PHE A 63 9.10 -6.44 -23.06
C PHE A 63 8.74 -7.93 -22.99
N SER A 64 8.17 -8.34 -21.85
CA SER A 64 7.58 -9.67 -21.69
C SER A 64 6.11 -9.66 -22.13
N THR A 65 5.70 -10.74 -22.78
CA THR A 65 4.31 -10.96 -23.23
C THR A 65 3.31 -11.11 -22.07
N ALA A 66 3.79 -11.42 -20.87
CA ALA A 66 3.02 -11.38 -19.63
C ALA A 66 3.79 -10.60 -18.57
N ILE A 67 3.09 -9.79 -17.77
CA ILE A 67 3.70 -9.10 -16.61
C ILE A 67 4.00 -10.08 -15.48
N SER A 68 3.24 -11.17 -15.39
CA SER A 68 3.47 -12.23 -14.42
C SER A 68 3.20 -13.62 -15.01
N VAL A 69 4.01 -14.59 -14.59
CA VAL A 69 3.91 -16.03 -14.91
C VAL A 69 4.12 -16.84 -13.64
N THR A 70 3.62 -18.06 -13.57
CA THR A 70 3.83 -18.96 -12.41
C THR A 70 4.91 -20.02 -12.69
N THR A 71 5.33 -20.74 -11.66
CA THR A 71 6.32 -21.83 -11.78
C THR A 71 5.88 -22.86 -12.84
N GLY A 72 6.81 -23.26 -13.70
CA GLY A 72 6.57 -24.25 -14.75
C GLY A 72 5.96 -23.69 -16.04
N GLU A 73 5.44 -22.47 -16.03
CA GLU A 73 5.00 -21.74 -17.23
C GLU A 73 6.18 -21.19 -18.04
N ARG A 74 5.87 -20.65 -19.21
CA ARG A 74 6.81 -20.02 -20.13
C ARG A 74 6.51 -18.53 -20.22
N VAL A 75 7.55 -17.70 -20.08
CA VAL A 75 7.50 -16.27 -20.41
C VAL A 75 8.18 -16.03 -21.75
N ASP A 76 7.52 -15.27 -22.62
CA ASP A 76 8.08 -14.87 -23.91
C ASP A 76 8.52 -13.42 -23.91
N PHE A 77 9.62 -13.15 -24.61
CA PHE A 77 10.22 -11.84 -24.76
C PHE A 77 10.20 -11.40 -26.22
N LYS A 78 9.76 -10.16 -26.43
CA LYS A 78 9.81 -9.47 -27.71
C LYS A 78 10.88 -8.40 -27.60
N VAL A 79 11.96 -8.56 -28.36
CA VAL A 79 13.14 -7.69 -28.32
C VAL A 79 13.34 -7.07 -29.70
N ASP A 80 13.56 -5.77 -29.72
CA ASP A 80 13.93 -4.97 -30.88
C ASP A 80 15.41 -4.59 -30.80
N THR A 81 16.18 -5.00 -31.81
CA THR A 81 17.62 -4.71 -31.90
C THR A 81 18.17 -5.02 -33.29
N ASP A 82 19.09 -4.17 -33.75
CA ASP A 82 19.89 -4.39 -34.96
C ASP A 82 21.13 -5.28 -34.73
N ALA A 83 21.37 -5.72 -33.49
CA ALA A 83 22.53 -6.52 -33.12
C ALA A 83 22.50 -7.91 -33.76
N ALA A 84 23.63 -8.33 -34.35
CA ALA A 84 23.80 -9.67 -34.91
C ALA A 84 23.86 -10.78 -33.82
N ALA A 85 24.11 -10.40 -32.57
CA ALA A 85 24.12 -11.30 -31.42
C ALA A 85 23.79 -10.54 -30.12
N TYR A 86 22.92 -11.16 -29.31
CA TYR A 86 22.61 -10.70 -27.95
C TYR A 86 22.18 -11.90 -27.09
N HIS A 87 22.18 -11.72 -25.77
CA HIS A 87 21.62 -12.69 -24.82
C HIS A 87 20.77 -12.01 -23.75
N LEU A 88 20.00 -12.81 -23.02
CA LEU A 88 19.22 -12.39 -21.85
C LEU A 88 19.83 -13.03 -20.61
N GLU A 89 20.09 -12.25 -19.57
CA GLU A 89 20.39 -12.78 -18.23
C GLU A 89 19.14 -12.64 -17.35
N ILE A 90 18.57 -13.78 -16.97
CA ILE A 90 17.40 -13.81 -16.08
C ILE A 90 17.88 -13.69 -14.64
N HIS A 91 17.41 -12.67 -13.94
CA HIS A 91 17.76 -12.40 -12.54
C HIS A 91 16.52 -12.41 -11.67
N ARG A 92 16.67 -12.89 -10.43
CA ARG A 92 15.70 -12.73 -9.35
C ARG A 92 16.19 -11.65 -8.40
N VAL A 93 15.33 -10.67 -8.11
CA VAL A 93 15.57 -9.64 -7.09
C VAL A 93 15.45 -10.24 -5.69
N GLY A 94 16.27 -9.79 -4.74
CA GLY A 94 16.26 -10.26 -3.36
C GLY A 94 17.40 -9.68 -2.53
N TYR A 95 17.67 -10.24 -1.34
CA TYR A 95 18.73 -9.70 -0.48
C TYR A 95 20.13 -10.18 -0.92
N TYR A 96 20.35 -11.50 -1.01
CA TYR A 96 21.60 -12.13 -1.46
C TYR A 96 22.90 -11.54 -0.87
N GLY A 97 22.93 -11.35 0.45
CA GLY A 97 24.07 -10.75 1.15
C GLY A 97 24.26 -9.25 0.86
N GLY A 98 23.20 -8.56 0.45
CA GLY A 98 23.20 -7.14 0.09
C GLY A 98 23.41 -6.87 -1.40
N LEU A 99 23.64 -7.90 -2.22
CA LEU A 99 23.94 -7.75 -3.66
C LEU A 99 22.70 -7.48 -4.53
N GLY A 100 21.49 -7.65 -3.99
CA GLY A 100 20.24 -7.14 -4.61
C GLY A 100 19.61 -8.03 -5.67
N ALA A 101 20.39 -8.89 -6.31
CA ALA A 101 19.89 -9.89 -7.23
C ALA A 101 20.83 -11.10 -7.30
N ARG A 102 20.31 -12.22 -7.79
CA ARG A 102 21.11 -13.33 -8.30
C ARG A 102 20.73 -13.63 -9.73
N ARG A 103 21.69 -14.10 -10.53
CA ARG A 103 21.40 -14.67 -11.84
C ARG A 103 20.79 -16.07 -11.67
N VAL A 104 19.69 -16.30 -12.36
CA VAL A 104 18.92 -17.55 -12.36
C VAL A 104 19.25 -18.35 -13.62
N ASP A 105 19.35 -17.67 -14.76
CA ASP A 105 19.57 -18.32 -16.06
C ASP A 105 20.19 -17.37 -17.08
N THR A 106 20.64 -17.92 -18.20
CA THR A 106 21.04 -17.19 -19.41
C THR A 106 20.31 -17.76 -20.61
N VAL A 107 19.51 -16.94 -21.27
CA VAL A 107 18.69 -17.32 -22.42
C VAL A 107 19.28 -16.74 -23.71
N ARG A 108 19.35 -17.58 -24.75
CA ARG A 108 19.73 -17.13 -26.09
C ARG A 108 18.47 -16.91 -26.95
N PRO A 109 18.51 -15.98 -27.91
CA PRO A 109 17.45 -15.81 -28.89
C PRO A 109 17.17 -17.12 -29.64
N SER A 110 15.89 -17.38 -29.86
CA SER A 110 15.37 -18.57 -30.54
C SER A 110 15.14 -18.36 -32.05
N VAL A 111 15.56 -17.20 -32.57
CA VAL A 111 15.36 -16.74 -33.94
C VAL A 111 16.70 -16.37 -34.59
N ALA A 112 16.73 -16.32 -35.91
CA ALA A 112 17.88 -15.77 -36.64
C ALA A 112 17.98 -14.26 -36.43
N LEU A 113 19.18 -13.77 -36.11
CA LEU A 113 19.50 -12.37 -35.83
C LEU A 113 20.22 -11.71 -37.02
N PRO A 114 20.16 -10.37 -37.16
CA PRO A 114 19.43 -9.42 -36.32
C PRO A 114 17.91 -9.48 -36.52
N VAL A 115 17.15 -8.89 -35.58
CA VAL A 115 15.69 -8.76 -35.68
C VAL A 115 15.28 -7.33 -35.37
N GLU A 116 15.09 -6.55 -36.43
CA GLU A 116 14.34 -5.30 -36.35
C GLU A 116 12.84 -5.61 -36.31
N GLN A 117 12.16 -5.03 -35.34
CA GLN A 117 10.72 -5.20 -35.17
C GLN A 117 9.94 -4.14 -35.97
N PRO A 118 8.69 -4.42 -36.37
CA PRO A 118 7.86 -3.38 -37.00
C PRO A 118 7.55 -2.23 -36.03
N GLU A 119 7.25 -1.06 -36.56
CA GLU A 119 6.73 0.06 -35.76
C GLU A 119 5.53 -0.38 -34.91
N CYS A 120 5.46 0.11 -33.67
CA CYS A 120 4.35 -0.17 -32.77
C CYS A 120 3.04 0.39 -33.34
N LEU A 121 1.92 -0.30 -33.09
CA LEU A 121 0.61 0.24 -33.43
C LEU A 121 0.30 1.42 -32.49
N SER A 122 -0.35 2.45 -33.04
CA SER A 122 -0.80 3.60 -32.26
C SER A 122 -2.25 3.97 -32.57
N ASP A 123 -2.95 4.42 -31.54
CA ASP A 123 -4.29 5.03 -31.68
C ASP A 123 -4.22 6.49 -31.19
N PRO A 124 -4.24 7.47 -32.11
CA PRO A 124 -4.11 8.88 -31.74
C PRO A 124 -5.34 9.42 -30.98
N SER A 125 -6.50 8.75 -31.04
CA SER A 125 -7.71 9.17 -30.33
C SER A 125 -7.63 8.89 -28.83
N THR A 126 -6.84 7.88 -28.44
CA THR A 126 -6.63 7.48 -27.05
C THR A 126 -5.21 7.69 -26.56
N GLY A 127 -4.25 7.91 -27.46
CA GLY A 127 -2.82 8.00 -27.15
C GLY A 127 -2.15 6.64 -26.95
N LEU A 128 -2.85 5.54 -27.21
CA LEU A 128 -2.31 4.18 -27.03
C LEU A 128 -1.12 3.95 -27.96
N ILE A 129 -0.07 3.32 -27.43
CA ILE A 129 1.06 2.77 -28.16
C ILE A 129 1.21 1.32 -27.73
N ASP A 130 1.18 0.39 -28.69
CA ASP A 130 1.19 -1.05 -28.46
C ASP A 130 2.10 -1.74 -29.48
N CYS A 131 3.18 -2.34 -28.98
CA CYS A 131 4.20 -3.05 -29.76
C CYS A 131 3.91 -4.56 -29.83
N GLY A 132 2.67 -4.99 -29.56
CA GLY A 132 2.25 -6.40 -29.57
C GLY A 132 2.38 -7.06 -30.94
N ASN A 133 2.49 -6.28 -32.03
CA ASN A 133 2.81 -6.76 -33.37
C ASN A 133 4.27 -7.22 -33.54
N TRP A 134 5.15 -6.96 -32.56
CA TRP A 134 6.49 -7.53 -32.54
C TRP A 134 6.43 -9.06 -32.42
N ARG A 135 7.36 -9.76 -33.06
CA ARG A 135 7.46 -11.22 -32.91
C ARG A 135 8.28 -11.59 -31.68
N VAL A 136 7.97 -12.72 -31.07
CA VAL A 136 8.77 -13.31 -29.98
C VAL A 136 10.15 -13.66 -30.52
N THR A 137 11.20 -13.26 -29.81
CA THR A 137 12.59 -13.55 -30.18
C THR A 137 13.29 -14.46 -29.17
N ALA A 138 12.86 -14.47 -27.91
CA ALA A 138 13.39 -15.35 -26.87
C ALA A 138 12.29 -15.80 -25.90
N SER A 139 12.52 -16.91 -25.21
CA SER A 139 11.59 -17.47 -24.23
C SER A 139 12.34 -18.12 -23.08
N TRP A 140 11.74 -18.07 -21.89
CA TRP A 140 12.27 -18.74 -20.70
C TRP A 140 11.18 -19.61 -20.07
N ARG A 141 11.49 -20.88 -19.80
CA ARG A 141 10.63 -21.74 -18.99
C ARG A 141 10.99 -21.51 -17.53
N VAL A 142 10.03 -21.02 -16.74
CA VAL A 142 10.21 -20.82 -15.31
C VAL A 142 10.46 -22.18 -14.65
N PRO A 143 11.58 -22.38 -13.94
CA PRO A 143 11.82 -23.62 -13.20
C PRO A 143 10.68 -23.93 -12.24
N ASP A 144 10.36 -25.22 -12.10
CA ASP A 144 9.27 -25.66 -11.22
C ASP A 144 9.59 -25.40 -9.72
N ASP A 145 10.86 -25.18 -9.38
CA ASP A 145 11.34 -24.83 -8.04
C ASP A 145 11.63 -23.33 -7.84
N ALA A 146 11.35 -22.49 -8.85
CA ALA A 146 11.61 -21.05 -8.77
C ALA A 146 10.90 -20.41 -7.57
N VAL A 147 11.61 -19.57 -6.84
CA VAL A 147 11.07 -18.84 -5.69
C VAL A 147 10.33 -17.61 -6.19
N SER A 148 9.09 -17.40 -5.74
CA SER A 148 8.32 -16.23 -6.14
C SER A 148 9.11 -14.94 -5.89
N GLY A 149 8.98 -13.97 -6.79
CA GLY A 149 9.80 -12.77 -6.74
C GLY A 149 9.54 -11.80 -7.88
N VAL A 150 10.12 -10.61 -7.73
CA VAL A 150 10.37 -9.72 -8.86
C VAL A 150 11.57 -10.27 -9.63
N TYR A 151 11.42 -10.45 -10.93
CA TYR A 151 12.45 -10.88 -11.84
C TYR A 151 12.72 -9.80 -12.88
N PHE A 152 13.91 -9.83 -13.45
CA PHE A 152 14.19 -9.08 -14.66
C PHE A 152 15.04 -9.87 -15.63
N ALA A 153 14.78 -9.69 -16.93
CA ALA A 153 15.68 -10.10 -17.98
C ALA A 153 16.55 -8.91 -18.37
N ARG A 154 17.87 -9.04 -18.18
CA ARG A 154 18.84 -8.07 -18.67
C ARG A 154 19.24 -8.45 -20.09
N LEU A 155 18.83 -7.64 -21.06
CA LEU A 155 19.23 -7.78 -22.45
C LEU A 155 20.66 -7.26 -22.59
N VAL A 156 21.53 -7.98 -23.30
CA VAL A 156 22.93 -7.58 -23.49
C VAL A 156 23.34 -7.85 -24.93
N ARG A 157 23.74 -6.80 -25.64
CA ARG A 157 24.38 -6.90 -26.95
C ARG A 157 25.78 -7.50 -26.82
N GLU A 158 26.11 -8.47 -27.67
CA GLU A 158 27.46 -9.09 -27.66
C GLU A 158 28.51 -8.22 -28.40
N ASP A 159 28.08 -7.29 -29.26
CA ASP A 159 28.98 -6.45 -30.07
C ASP A 159 29.41 -5.14 -29.36
N THR A 160 28.49 -4.48 -28.66
CA THR A 160 28.73 -3.18 -27.99
C THR A 160 28.70 -3.26 -26.47
N GLY A 161 28.10 -4.31 -25.90
CA GLY A 161 27.78 -4.40 -24.47
C GLY A 161 26.57 -3.56 -24.04
N GLY A 162 25.87 -2.92 -24.98
CA GLY A 162 24.62 -2.18 -24.72
C GLY A 162 23.58 -3.06 -24.03
N ALA A 163 22.87 -2.52 -23.04
CA ALA A 163 21.98 -3.29 -22.19
C ALA A 163 20.71 -2.55 -21.77
N SER A 164 19.62 -3.32 -21.60
CA SER A 164 18.30 -2.86 -21.14
C SER A 164 17.64 -3.90 -20.25
N LEU A 165 16.62 -3.50 -19.48
CA LEU A 165 15.92 -4.39 -18.53
C LEU A 165 14.47 -4.63 -18.95
N ILE A 166 13.99 -5.85 -18.74
CA ILE A 166 12.58 -6.23 -18.80
C ILE A 166 12.17 -6.74 -17.42
N LEU A 167 11.31 -6.02 -16.70
CA LEU A 167 10.77 -6.43 -15.39
C LEU A 167 9.53 -7.33 -15.58
N PHE A 168 9.45 -8.41 -14.81
CA PHE A 168 8.28 -9.30 -14.74
C PHE A 168 8.25 -10.05 -13.41
N ILE A 169 7.10 -10.62 -13.06
CA ILE A 169 6.90 -11.29 -11.77
C ILE A 169 6.80 -12.80 -11.96
N VAL A 170 7.54 -13.54 -11.15
CA VAL A 170 7.33 -14.99 -11.01
C VAL A 170 6.48 -15.24 -9.76
N ARG A 171 5.30 -15.80 -9.98
CA ARG A 171 4.33 -16.15 -8.94
C ARG A 171 4.55 -17.58 -8.45
N GLU A 172 3.91 -17.91 -7.34
CA GLU A 172 3.76 -19.28 -6.85
C GLU A 172 2.28 -19.52 -6.48
N ASP A 173 1.42 -19.70 -7.48
CA ASP A 173 -0.06 -19.58 -7.36
C ASP A 173 -0.68 -20.56 -6.35
N ARG A 174 0.01 -21.67 -6.05
CA ARG A 174 -0.45 -22.69 -5.09
C ARG A 174 0.12 -22.52 -3.69
N ARG A 175 1.10 -21.64 -3.48
CA ARG A 175 1.80 -21.48 -2.21
C ARG A 175 0.97 -20.65 -1.25
N ARG A 176 0.84 -21.15 -0.02
CA ARG A 176 0.46 -20.34 1.14
C ARG A 176 1.74 -19.72 1.71
N SER A 177 1.71 -18.43 1.97
CA SER A 177 2.81 -17.68 2.58
C SER A 177 2.23 -16.72 3.61
N ASP A 178 3.05 -16.26 4.55
CA ASP A 178 2.58 -15.30 5.54
C ASP A 178 2.24 -13.94 4.88
N LEU A 179 3.09 -13.47 3.96
CA LEU A 179 2.94 -12.19 3.26
C LEU A 179 2.71 -12.40 1.75
N GLY A 180 1.53 -12.03 1.26
CA GLY A 180 1.21 -11.91 -0.15
C GLY A 180 1.41 -10.48 -0.63
N ILE A 181 2.43 -10.24 -1.46
CA ILE A 181 2.84 -8.91 -1.91
C ILE A 181 2.26 -8.61 -3.29
N GLN A 182 1.60 -7.47 -3.42
CA GLN A 182 1.27 -6.86 -4.70
C GLN A 182 2.30 -5.79 -5.04
N VAL A 183 2.91 -5.89 -6.21
CA VAL A 183 3.71 -4.80 -6.79
C VAL A 183 2.82 -3.81 -7.54
N SER A 184 3.26 -2.56 -7.64
CA SER A 184 2.51 -1.45 -8.24
C SER A 184 2.63 -1.38 -9.77
N ASP A 185 2.48 -2.50 -10.48
CA ASP A 185 2.69 -2.58 -11.93
C ASP A 185 1.76 -1.67 -12.74
N THR A 186 0.52 -1.48 -12.27
CA THR A 186 -0.43 -0.53 -12.86
C THR A 186 0.08 0.91 -12.81
N THR A 187 0.69 1.32 -11.69
CA THR A 187 1.37 2.62 -11.57
C THR A 187 2.57 2.69 -12.50
N TRP A 188 3.40 1.64 -12.55
CA TRP A 188 4.56 1.61 -13.45
C TRP A 188 4.15 1.86 -14.91
N GLN A 189 3.06 1.24 -15.36
CA GLN A 189 2.53 1.47 -16.71
C GLN A 189 1.84 2.82 -16.90
N ALA A 190 1.15 3.32 -15.88
CA ALA A 190 0.52 4.64 -15.92
C ALA A 190 1.55 5.77 -16.14
N TYR A 191 2.74 5.63 -15.54
CA TYR A 191 3.85 6.56 -15.66
C TYR A 191 4.86 6.21 -16.78
N ASN A 192 4.68 5.06 -17.45
CA ASN A 192 5.55 4.64 -18.55
C ASN A 192 5.29 5.50 -19.79
N ASP A 193 6.27 6.33 -20.14
CA ASP A 193 6.24 7.25 -21.28
C ASP A 193 6.93 6.69 -22.53
N TYR A 194 7.19 5.37 -22.58
CA TYR A 194 7.69 4.70 -23.78
C TYR A 194 6.83 5.03 -25.01
N GLY A 195 7.49 5.46 -26.09
CA GLY A 195 6.84 5.92 -27.32
C GLY A 195 6.27 7.34 -27.24
N GLY A 196 6.47 8.06 -26.13
CA GLY A 196 6.11 9.47 -25.95
C GLY A 196 4.75 9.72 -25.28
N ASN A 197 4.02 8.66 -24.89
CA ASN A 197 2.70 8.77 -24.26
C ASN A 197 2.63 7.95 -22.96
N SER A 198 2.07 8.56 -21.92
CA SER A 198 1.72 7.96 -20.62
C SER A 198 0.36 8.51 -20.14
N LEU A 199 -0.13 8.10 -18.97
CA LEU A 199 -1.31 8.72 -18.36
C LEU A 199 -1.03 10.10 -17.73
N TYR A 200 0.19 10.62 -17.89
CA TYR A 200 0.63 11.94 -17.41
C TYR A 200 1.28 12.83 -18.48
N SER A 201 1.65 12.28 -19.63
CA SER A 201 2.35 13.01 -20.71
C SER A 201 1.92 12.53 -22.09
N GLY A 202 1.99 13.41 -23.09
CA GLY A 202 1.76 13.06 -24.49
C GLY A 202 0.41 13.54 -25.05
N ARG A 203 -0.24 12.73 -25.88
CA ARG A 203 -1.49 13.04 -26.61
C ARG A 203 -2.63 12.07 -26.23
N PRO A 204 -3.91 12.44 -26.39
CA PRO A 204 -4.43 13.63 -27.11
C PRO A 204 -4.51 14.92 -26.29
N VAL A 205 -4.56 14.86 -24.96
CA VAL A 205 -4.90 16.03 -24.11
C VAL A 205 -3.77 16.39 -23.13
N GLY A 206 -2.52 16.33 -23.59
CA GLY A 206 -1.34 16.43 -22.72
C GLY A 206 -1.01 15.12 -21.99
N ARG A 207 -1.82 14.07 -22.21
CA ARG A 207 -1.67 12.69 -21.72
C ARG A 207 -2.48 11.74 -22.60
N ALA A 208 -2.16 10.45 -22.53
CA ALA A 208 -2.99 9.37 -23.04
C ALA A 208 -4.15 9.04 -22.09
N TYR A 209 -5.14 8.32 -22.63
CA TYR A 209 -6.22 7.66 -21.88
C TYR A 209 -5.95 6.17 -21.68
N LYS A 210 -5.09 5.58 -22.50
CA LYS A 210 -4.79 4.14 -22.50
C LYS A 210 -3.29 3.90 -22.60
N VAL A 211 -2.79 2.94 -21.84
CA VAL A 211 -1.39 2.51 -21.87
C VAL A 211 -1.31 0.99 -21.98
N SER A 212 -0.39 0.48 -22.81
CA SER A 212 -0.24 -0.95 -23.07
C SER A 212 0.87 -1.57 -22.20
N TYR A 213 0.68 -2.84 -21.82
CA TYR A 213 1.73 -3.71 -21.29
C TYR A 213 2.58 -4.35 -22.41
N ASN A 214 2.17 -4.24 -23.67
CA ASN A 214 2.93 -4.71 -24.84
C ASN A 214 3.95 -3.66 -25.32
N ARG A 215 4.75 -3.11 -24.41
CA ARG A 215 5.81 -2.16 -24.76
C ARG A 215 6.90 -2.16 -23.68
N PRO A 216 8.14 -1.78 -24.01
CA PRO A 216 9.19 -1.62 -23.01
C PRO A 216 8.77 -0.68 -21.87
N LEU A 217 9.28 -0.98 -20.67
CA LEU A 217 9.03 -0.19 -19.47
C LEU A 217 10.20 0.76 -19.24
N VAL A 218 9.96 2.07 -19.28
CA VAL A 218 10.97 3.06 -18.90
C VAL A 218 11.11 3.08 -17.39
N THR A 219 12.24 2.60 -16.87
CA THR A 219 12.47 2.50 -15.42
C THR A 219 13.13 3.74 -14.81
N ARG A 220 13.94 4.46 -15.58
CA ARG A 220 14.74 5.63 -15.13
C ARG A 220 14.90 6.65 -16.26
N ALA A 221 15.62 7.73 -15.97
CA ALA A 221 15.94 8.82 -16.91
C ALA A 221 14.73 9.53 -17.55
N ASN A 222 13.57 9.48 -16.86
CA ASN A 222 12.43 10.35 -17.10
C ASN A 222 12.06 11.08 -15.80
N GLN A 223 11.15 12.05 -15.88
CA GLN A 223 10.69 12.83 -14.72
C GLN A 223 9.92 11.99 -13.68
N TYR A 224 9.59 10.75 -14.02
CA TYR A 224 8.77 9.82 -13.23
C TYR A 224 9.57 8.69 -12.57
N GLY A 225 10.92 8.70 -12.64
CA GLY A 225 11.75 7.64 -12.06
C GLY A 225 11.45 7.35 -10.58
N ARG A 226 10.92 8.35 -9.85
CA ARG A 226 10.45 8.25 -8.45
C ARG A 226 9.27 7.29 -8.24
N THR A 227 8.53 6.97 -9.29
CA THR A 227 7.33 6.11 -9.24
C THR A 227 7.64 4.65 -9.59
N ASN A 228 8.88 4.37 -10.03
CA ASN A 228 9.28 3.05 -10.49
C ASN A 228 9.66 2.13 -9.31
N PHE A 229 9.74 0.82 -9.60
CA PHE A 229 10.14 -0.24 -8.68
C PHE A 229 11.43 0.07 -7.90
N TRP A 230 12.49 0.50 -8.60
CA TRP A 230 13.83 0.70 -8.03
C TRP A 230 13.89 1.83 -7.00
N ALA A 231 13.02 2.84 -7.14
CA ALA A 231 12.90 3.91 -6.17
C ALA A 231 12.06 3.44 -4.98
N THR A 232 10.82 2.99 -5.18
CA THR A 232 9.84 2.92 -4.08
C THR A 232 9.69 1.54 -3.43
N SER A 233 9.87 0.47 -4.20
CA SER A 233 9.52 -0.90 -3.78
C SER A 233 10.73 -1.78 -3.49
N TYR A 234 11.80 -1.61 -4.27
CA TYR A 234 13.04 -2.38 -4.16
C TYR A 234 13.66 -2.42 -2.75
N PRO A 235 13.80 -1.30 -2.00
CA PRO A 235 14.40 -1.37 -0.67
C PRO A 235 13.54 -2.19 0.32
N MET A 236 12.21 -2.15 0.19
CA MET A 236 11.33 -2.98 1.00
C MET A 236 11.45 -4.47 0.66
N VAL A 237 11.55 -4.83 -0.63
CA VAL A 237 11.80 -6.22 -1.06
C VAL A 237 13.09 -6.75 -0.44
N ARG A 238 14.17 -5.98 -0.52
CA ARG A 238 15.46 -6.35 0.07
C ARG A 238 15.35 -6.56 1.57
N TRP A 239 14.69 -5.64 2.29
CA TRP A 239 14.58 -5.73 3.74
C TRP A 239 13.72 -6.92 4.21
N LEU A 240 12.59 -7.16 3.55
CA LEU A 240 11.73 -8.31 3.83
C LEU A 240 12.49 -9.63 3.66
N GLU A 241 13.24 -9.75 2.56
CA GLU A 241 14.01 -10.94 2.28
C GLU A 241 15.24 -11.08 3.20
N ALA A 242 15.92 -9.97 3.54
CA ALA A 242 17.02 -9.98 4.51
C ALA A 242 16.59 -10.51 5.88
N ASN A 243 15.35 -10.21 6.26
CA ASN A 243 14.71 -10.70 7.48
C ASN A 243 13.90 -12.00 7.23
N GLY A 244 14.13 -12.68 6.11
CA GLY A 244 13.63 -14.03 5.86
C GLY A 244 12.12 -14.18 6.00
N TYR A 245 11.33 -13.13 5.77
CA TYR A 245 9.87 -13.24 5.84
C TYR A 245 9.36 -14.19 4.76
N ASP A 246 8.33 -14.98 5.08
CA ASP A 246 7.68 -15.87 4.13
C ASP A 246 6.83 -15.06 3.14
N VAL A 247 7.45 -14.67 2.02
CA VAL A 247 6.87 -13.80 1.00
C VAL A 247 6.56 -14.53 -0.31
N THR A 248 5.49 -14.11 -0.95
CA THR A 248 5.19 -14.37 -2.38
C THR A 248 4.76 -13.08 -3.06
N TYR A 249 5.01 -12.97 -4.36
CA TYR A 249 4.81 -11.76 -5.16
C TYR A 249 3.77 -11.97 -6.26
N SER A 250 2.99 -10.93 -6.50
CA SER A 250 1.92 -10.83 -7.50
C SER A 250 1.81 -9.38 -8.00
N THR A 251 0.96 -9.15 -9.00
CA THR A 251 0.71 -7.84 -9.61
C THR A 251 -0.71 -7.35 -9.33
N GLY A 252 -1.00 -6.07 -9.60
CA GLY A 252 -2.36 -5.55 -9.63
C GLY A 252 -3.24 -6.25 -10.69
N VAL A 253 -2.64 -6.70 -11.80
CA VAL A 253 -3.30 -7.57 -12.80
C VAL A 253 -3.71 -8.91 -12.18
N ASP A 254 -2.85 -9.50 -11.36
CA ASP A 254 -3.13 -10.76 -10.65
C ASP A 254 -4.26 -10.62 -9.65
N THR A 255 -4.20 -9.59 -8.83
CA THR A 255 -5.25 -9.27 -7.86
C THR A 255 -6.58 -8.94 -8.56
N HIS A 256 -6.55 -8.34 -9.76
CA HIS A 256 -7.75 -8.15 -10.58
C HIS A 256 -8.35 -9.49 -11.03
N ARG A 257 -7.54 -10.44 -11.52
CA ARG A 257 -8.03 -11.67 -12.16
C ARG A 257 -8.31 -12.83 -11.20
N ASP A 258 -7.63 -12.90 -10.05
CA ASP A 258 -7.75 -14.01 -9.08
C ASP A 258 -7.74 -13.48 -7.64
N GLY A 259 -8.90 -13.04 -7.16
CA GLY A 259 -9.06 -12.58 -5.77
C GLY A 259 -8.97 -13.71 -4.73
N GLU A 260 -9.28 -14.95 -5.10
CA GLU A 260 -9.21 -16.08 -4.17
C GLU A 260 -7.77 -16.40 -3.76
N ALA A 261 -6.79 -16.05 -4.60
CA ALA A 261 -5.38 -16.16 -4.26
C ALA A 261 -5.01 -15.39 -2.98
N LEU A 262 -5.68 -14.26 -2.70
CA LEU A 262 -5.40 -13.45 -1.52
C LEU A 262 -5.67 -14.21 -0.21
N LEU A 263 -6.65 -15.13 -0.21
CA LEU A 263 -7.02 -15.96 0.95
C LEU A 263 -5.98 -17.04 1.29
N ARG A 264 -4.90 -17.14 0.51
CA ARG A 264 -3.78 -18.03 0.78
C ARG A 264 -2.76 -17.41 1.75
N HIS A 265 -2.92 -16.14 2.08
CA HIS A 265 -1.97 -15.36 2.87
C HIS A 265 -2.55 -14.88 4.20
N LYS A 266 -1.69 -14.62 5.19
CA LYS A 266 -2.11 -13.94 6.43
C LYS A 266 -2.26 -12.44 6.22
N VAL A 267 -1.39 -11.86 5.40
CA VAL A 267 -1.36 -10.42 5.10
C VAL A 267 -1.30 -10.20 3.59
N PHE A 268 -2.19 -9.37 3.08
CA PHE A 268 -2.03 -8.70 1.79
C PHE A 268 -1.21 -7.42 2.00
N LEU A 269 -0.13 -7.27 1.23
CA LEU A 269 0.81 -6.16 1.35
C LEU A 269 0.92 -5.40 0.03
N SER A 270 0.63 -4.10 0.09
CA SER A 270 0.88 -3.12 -0.97
C SER A 270 2.06 -2.24 -0.58
N MET A 271 2.96 -1.91 -1.51
CA MET A 271 4.17 -1.14 -1.21
C MET A 271 4.47 -0.08 -2.26
N GLY A 272 5.26 0.93 -1.88
CA GLY A 272 5.80 1.93 -2.79
C GLY A 272 4.75 2.95 -3.22
N HIS A 273 4.38 2.99 -4.50
CA HIS A 273 3.41 3.95 -5.05
C HIS A 273 2.31 3.21 -5.82
N ASP A 274 1.25 2.78 -5.12
CA ASP A 274 0.18 1.96 -5.70
C ASP A 274 -1.09 2.79 -5.98
N GLU A 275 -0.98 3.71 -6.94
CA GLU A 275 -1.97 4.75 -7.24
C GLU A 275 -3.15 4.26 -8.09
N TYR A 276 -2.93 3.32 -9.01
CA TYR A 276 -3.91 2.95 -10.05
C TYR A 276 -4.58 1.61 -9.77
N TRP A 277 -5.88 1.64 -9.45
CA TRP A 277 -6.63 0.46 -9.04
C TRP A 277 -7.88 0.22 -9.85
N SER A 278 -8.07 -1.04 -10.28
CA SER A 278 -9.31 -1.45 -10.92
C SER A 278 -10.38 -1.81 -9.90
N ALA A 279 -11.66 -1.77 -10.31
CA ALA A 279 -12.76 -2.06 -9.40
C ALA A 279 -12.72 -3.49 -8.83
N ALA A 280 -12.41 -4.49 -9.66
CA ALA A 280 -12.30 -5.88 -9.20
C ALA A 280 -11.11 -6.07 -8.25
N GLN A 281 -9.96 -5.44 -8.54
CA GLN A 281 -8.78 -5.49 -7.68
C GLN A 281 -9.10 -4.96 -6.26
N ARG A 282 -9.74 -3.79 -6.15
CA ARG A 282 -10.18 -3.24 -4.85
C ARG A 282 -11.18 -4.18 -4.17
N ALA A 283 -12.19 -4.65 -4.90
CA ALA A 283 -13.21 -5.54 -4.35
C ALA A 283 -12.63 -6.85 -3.81
N HIS A 284 -11.63 -7.42 -4.48
CA HIS A 284 -10.95 -8.62 -4.01
C HIS A 284 -10.14 -8.39 -2.73
N VAL A 285 -9.48 -7.23 -2.61
CA VAL A 285 -8.77 -6.85 -1.38
C VAL A 285 -9.73 -6.62 -0.21
N GLU A 286 -10.86 -5.95 -0.46
CA GLU A 286 -11.94 -5.80 0.54
C GLU A 286 -12.50 -7.17 0.95
N ALA A 287 -12.78 -8.05 0.00
CA ALA A 287 -13.27 -9.41 0.29
C ALA A 287 -12.25 -10.24 1.09
N ALA A 288 -10.95 -10.11 0.81
CA ALA A 288 -9.91 -10.76 1.58
C ALA A 288 -9.86 -10.25 3.03
N ARG A 289 -9.95 -8.93 3.23
CA ARG A 289 -10.08 -8.32 4.57
C ARG A 289 -11.30 -8.85 5.30
N ASP A 290 -12.45 -8.87 4.63
CA ASP A 290 -13.71 -9.32 5.22
C ASP A 290 -13.67 -10.82 5.58
N ALA A 291 -12.81 -11.60 4.92
CA ALA A 291 -12.50 -12.98 5.24
C ALA A 291 -11.38 -13.16 6.30
N GLY A 292 -10.86 -12.08 6.88
CA GLY A 292 -9.89 -12.11 7.97
C GLY A 292 -8.42 -11.97 7.55
N VAL A 293 -8.12 -11.72 6.27
CA VAL A 293 -6.76 -11.42 5.81
C VAL A 293 -6.39 -10.01 6.24
N HIS A 294 -5.24 -9.86 6.91
CA HIS A 294 -4.72 -8.54 7.29
C HIS A 294 -4.33 -7.71 6.07
N LEU A 295 -4.44 -6.39 6.13
CA LEU A 295 -3.98 -5.51 5.06
C LEU A 295 -2.86 -4.59 5.58
N ALA A 296 -1.77 -4.48 4.83
CA ALA A 296 -0.67 -3.57 5.13
C ALA A 296 -0.32 -2.73 3.90
N PHE A 297 -0.60 -1.42 3.97
CA PHE A 297 -0.32 -0.46 2.91
C PHE A 297 0.94 0.35 3.26
N PHE A 298 2.09 -0.04 2.71
CA PHE A 298 3.35 0.69 2.79
C PHE A 298 3.51 1.62 1.58
N SER A 299 2.46 2.39 1.31
CA SER A 299 2.32 3.26 0.16
C SER A 299 1.61 4.57 0.52
N GLY A 300 1.76 5.58 -0.33
CA GLY A 300 1.04 6.85 -0.30
C GLY A 300 0.41 7.08 -1.66
N ASN A 301 -0.56 8.00 -1.74
CA ASN A 301 -1.42 8.16 -2.92
C ASN A 301 -2.08 6.83 -3.34
N THR A 302 -2.39 5.98 -2.36
CA THR A 302 -2.83 4.61 -2.60
C THR A 302 -4.28 4.59 -3.06
N MET A 303 -4.62 3.78 -4.07
CA MET A 303 -6.00 3.65 -4.59
C MET A 303 -6.62 4.98 -5.05
N PHE A 304 -5.84 5.91 -5.61
CA PHE A 304 -6.36 7.21 -6.00
C PHE A 304 -7.15 7.18 -7.32
N TRP A 305 -6.57 6.60 -8.39
CA TRP A 305 -7.24 6.53 -9.70
C TRP A 305 -7.98 5.22 -9.92
N ARG A 306 -9.18 5.31 -10.48
CA ARG A 306 -9.88 4.15 -11.04
C ARG A 306 -9.33 3.80 -12.41
N THR A 307 -9.18 2.50 -12.63
CA THR A 307 -8.82 1.94 -13.92
C THR A 307 -9.79 0.83 -14.35
N ARG A 308 -9.71 0.50 -15.64
CA ARG A 308 -10.29 -0.71 -16.20
C ARG A 308 -9.33 -1.33 -17.20
N TRP A 309 -9.62 -2.56 -17.57
CA TRP A 309 -8.83 -3.32 -18.53
C TRP A 309 -9.52 -3.44 -19.88
N GLU A 310 -8.71 -3.45 -20.92
CA GLU A 310 -9.07 -3.88 -22.28
C GLU A 310 -8.03 -4.91 -22.77
N ASP A 311 -8.40 -5.63 -23.81
CA ASP A 311 -7.52 -6.58 -24.49
C ASP A 311 -6.38 -5.85 -25.22
N ALA A 312 -5.38 -6.62 -25.66
CA ALA A 312 -4.34 -6.13 -26.55
C ALA A 312 -4.95 -5.63 -27.87
N VAL A 313 -4.39 -4.53 -28.40
CA VAL A 313 -4.83 -3.95 -29.68
C VAL A 313 -3.94 -4.41 -30.84
N ALA A 314 -2.69 -4.79 -30.55
CA ALA A 314 -1.75 -5.34 -31.53
C ALA A 314 -1.45 -6.81 -31.27
N GLY A 315 -1.44 -7.62 -32.34
CA GLY A 315 -1.25 -9.06 -32.25
C GLY A 315 -2.55 -9.79 -31.88
N GLU A 316 -2.42 -10.92 -31.17
CA GLU A 316 -3.57 -11.64 -30.63
C GLU A 316 -4.25 -10.81 -29.52
N PRO A 317 -5.59 -10.77 -29.44
CA PRO A 317 -6.34 -9.96 -28.47
C PRO A 317 -6.29 -10.60 -27.07
N GLU A 318 -5.11 -10.63 -26.47
CA GLU A 318 -4.90 -11.15 -25.12
C GLU A 318 -5.55 -10.21 -24.09
N PRO A 319 -6.29 -10.74 -23.10
CA PRO A 319 -6.97 -9.93 -22.10
C PRO A 319 -5.98 -9.26 -21.14
N LEU A 320 -6.43 -8.16 -20.52
CA LEU A 320 -5.68 -7.43 -19.48
C LEU A 320 -4.32 -6.88 -19.95
N ARG A 321 -4.20 -6.50 -21.23
CA ARG A 321 -2.97 -5.91 -21.78
C ARG A 321 -3.03 -4.40 -21.92
N THR A 322 -4.22 -3.80 -21.87
CA THR A 322 -4.40 -2.35 -21.98
C THR A 322 -5.02 -1.80 -20.70
N LEU A 323 -4.29 -0.93 -20.00
CA LEU A 323 -4.77 -0.22 -18.81
C LEU A 323 -5.41 1.11 -19.25
N VAL A 324 -6.64 1.35 -18.81
CA VAL A 324 -7.42 2.51 -19.22
C VAL A 324 -7.73 3.42 -18.03
N SER A 325 -7.43 4.71 -18.18
CA SER A 325 -7.91 5.77 -17.30
C SER A 325 -8.09 7.09 -18.06
N TYR A 326 -9.34 7.48 -18.25
CA TYR A 326 -9.70 8.76 -18.81
C TYR A 326 -9.56 9.92 -17.82
N LYS A 327 -9.36 9.65 -16.52
CA LYS A 327 -9.25 10.65 -15.44
C LYS A 327 -10.36 11.71 -15.54
N GLU A 328 -11.62 11.27 -15.54
CA GLU A 328 -12.78 12.18 -15.65
C GLU A 328 -12.81 13.27 -14.59
N THR A 329 -12.21 13.02 -13.42
CA THR A 329 -12.00 14.03 -12.37
C THR A 329 -11.26 15.27 -12.87
N HIS A 330 -10.22 15.09 -13.68
CA HIS A 330 -9.49 16.18 -14.34
C HIS A 330 -10.28 16.82 -15.47
N ALA A 331 -10.95 15.99 -16.28
CA ALA A 331 -11.75 16.49 -17.39
C ALA A 331 -13.00 17.25 -16.93
N ASN A 332 -13.41 17.06 -15.66
CA ASN A 332 -14.67 17.53 -15.11
C ASN A 332 -15.87 17.15 -15.99
N ALA A 333 -15.81 15.97 -16.63
CA ALA A 333 -16.82 15.46 -17.53
C ALA A 333 -16.69 13.94 -17.67
N LYS A 334 -17.81 13.24 -17.90
CA LYS A 334 -17.80 11.83 -18.28
C LYS A 334 -17.28 11.69 -19.72
N ILE A 335 -16.01 11.30 -19.88
CA ILE A 335 -15.34 11.22 -21.18
C ILE A 335 -14.89 9.81 -21.58
N ASP A 336 -14.82 8.84 -20.66
CA ASP A 336 -14.70 7.44 -21.06
C ASP A 336 -16.01 7.03 -21.79
N PRO A 337 -15.93 6.46 -23.01
CA PRO A 337 -17.10 6.08 -23.79
C PRO A 337 -17.92 4.95 -23.16
N LEU A 338 -17.33 4.19 -22.23
CA LEU A 338 -18.06 3.16 -21.48
C LEU A 338 -18.74 3.75 -20.23
N PRO A 339 -19.83 3.15 -19.72
CA PRO A 339 -20.52 3.64 -18.53
C PRO A 339 -19.65 3.69 -17.26
N VAL A 340 -18.64 2.82 -17.17
CA VAL A 340 -17.67 2.81 -16.07
C VAL A 340 -16.89 4.12 -16.02
N ALA A 341 -16.70 4.64 -14.81
CA ALA A 341 -15.93 5.86 -14.56
C ALA A 341 -14.49 5.51 -14.18
N THR A 342 -13.54 6.23 -14.76
CA THR A 342 -12.10 6.11 -14.49
C THR A 342 -11.52 7.39 -13.88
N GLY A 343 -12.35 8.14 -13.15
CA GLY A 343 -11.94 9.26 -12.30
C GLY A 343 -11.31 8.79 -10.98
N THR A 344 -11.08 9.70 -10.05
CA THR A 344 -10.58 9.32 -8.73
C THR A 344 -11.64 8.56 -7.94
N TRP A 345 -11.18 7.70 -7.03
CA TRP A 345 -12.06 6.86 -6.24
C TRP A 345 -13.04 7.65 -5.36
N ARG A 346 -12.62 8.83 -4.88
CA ARG A 346 -13.41 9.75 -4.06
C ARG A 346 -14.38 10.67 -4.82
N ASP A 347 -14.29 10.75 -6.15
CA ASP A 347 -15.08 11.71 -6.94
C ASP A 347 -16.54 11.22 -7.14
N PRO A 348 -17.55 11.92 -6.61
CA PRO A 348 -18.95 11.50 -6.74
C PRO A 348 -19.58 11.87 -8.09
N ARG A 349 -18.93 12.69 -8.91
CA ARG A 349 -19.59 13.38 -10.05
C ARG A 349 -19.95 12.46 -11.22
N PHE A 350 -19.20 11.40 -11.46
CA PHE A 350 -19.27 10.64 -12.73
C PHE A 350 -19.60 9.16 -12.56
N GLY A 351 -19.61 8.65 -11.32
CA GLY A 351 -20.00 7.28 -11.00
C GLY A 351 -21.51 7.10 -10.90
N LEU A 352 -22.04 5.99 -11.42
CA LEU A 352 -23.45 5.60 -11.26
C LEU A 352 -23.57 4.34 -10.38
N GLY A 353 -24.60 4.28 -9.54
CA GLY A 353 -24.91 3.10 -8.72
C GLY A 353 -23.76 2.71 -7.77
N ASP A 354 -23.29 1.47 -7.91
CA ASP A 354 -22.15 0.90 -7.16
C ASP A 354 -20.79 1.56 -7.50
N GLN A 355 -20.74 2.35 -8.57
CA GLN A 355 -19.60 3.18 -8.95
C GLN A 355 -19.63 4.56 -8.28
N GLY A 356 -20.50 4.83 -7.30
CA GLY A 356 -20.49 6.10 -6.55
C GLY A 356 -19.15 6.41 -5.86
N ALA A 357 -19.03 7.57 -5.21
CA ALA A 357 -17.80 7.92 -4.49
C ALA A 357 -17.48 6.87 -3.42
N ARG A 358 -16.25 6.35 -3.49
CA ARG A 358 -15.69 5.34 -2.57
C ARG A 358 -14.28 5.79 -2.24
N PRO A 359 -14.09 6.74 -1.32
CA PRO A 359 -12.76 7.25 -1.01
C PRO A 359 -11.84 6.13 -0.52
N GLU A 360 -10.55 6.39 -0.63
CA GLU A 360 -9.43 5.46 -0.42
C GLU A 360 -9.38 5.04 1.05
N ASN A 361 -9.58 6.01 1.95
CA ASN A 361 -9.53 5.80 3.39
C ASN A 361 -10.62 4.85 3.92
N ALA A 362 -11.69 4.61 3.16
CA ALA A 362 -12.68 3.58 3.48
C ALA A 362 -12.09 2.16 3.54
N VAL A 363 -10.95 1.95 2.86
CA VAL A 363 -10.20 0.69 2.88
C VAL A 363 -8.89 0.87 3.64
N THR A 364 -8.07 1.82 3.23
CA THR A 364 -6.68 1.94 3.73
C THR A 364 -6.60 2.61 5.10
N GLY A 365 -7.63 3.36 5.51
CA GLY A 365 -7.60 4.23 6.70
C GLY A 365 -6.97 5.61 6.46
N THR A 366 -6.27 5.81 5.34
CA THR A 366 -5.66 7.11 4.97
C THR A 366 -6.15 7.60 3.62
N LEU A 367 -6.20 8.91 3.45
CA LEU A 367 -6.64 9.57 2.22
C LEU A 367 -5.49 10.36 1.62
N PHE A 368 -5.26 10.29 0.30
CA PHE A 368 -4.26 11.15 -0.34
C PHE A 368 -4.58 12.62 -0.12
N VAL A 369 -3.62 13.36 0.46
CA VAL A 369 -3.79 14.75 0.86
C VAL A 369 -2.76 15.68 0.24
N THR A 370 -1.53 15.22 -0.02
CA THR A 370 -0.44 16.12 -0.40
C THR A 370 0.40 15.56 -1.52
N ASN A 371 0.59 16.40 -2.54
CA ASN A 371 1.39 16.10 -3.71
C ASN A 371 2.90 16.38 -3.49
N CYS A 372 3.67 15.99 -4.50
CA CYS A 372 5.06 16.35 -4.75
C CYS A 372 5.38 17.85 -4.53
N CYS A 373 6.62 18.25 -4.22
CA CYS A 373 7.74 17.40 -3.78
C CYS A 373 8.30 17.95 -2.49
N ARG A 374 7.73 17.43 -1.41
CA ARG A 374 8.16 17.71 -0.06
C ARG A 374 8.54 16.41 0.63
N PHE A 375 9.64 16.46 1.38
CA PHE A 375 10.22 15.32 2.06
C PHE A 375 10.45 15.69 3.53
N ASP A 376 9.60 15.21 4.41
CA ASP A 376 9.67 15.47 5.83
C ASP A 376 10.00 14.19 6.62
N THR A 377 10.09 14.32 7.93
CA THR A 377 10.22 13.21 8.88
C THR A 377 8.88 12.91 9.54
N ILE A 378 8.70 11.70 10.04
CA ILE A 378 7.50 11.35 10.82
C ILE A 378 7.66 11.90 12.24
N THR A 379 6.65 12.59 12.76
CA THR A 379 6.58 13.02 14.16
C THR A 379 5.71 12.07 14.98
N VAL A 380 6.25 11.57 16.09
CA VAL A 380 5.56 10.68 17.03
C VAL A 380 5.48 11.37 18.39
N SER A 381 4.27 11.56 18.92
CA SER A 381 4.08 12.09 20.27
C SER A 381 4.28 11.03 21.35
N ALA A 382 4.52 11.44 22.59
CA ALA A 382 4.58 10.52 23.73
C ALA A 382 3.26 9.77 24.01
N GLU A 383 2.12 10.25 23.50
CA GLU A 383 0.85 9.52 23.56
C GLU A 383 0.86 8.38 22.54
N GLN A 384 1.23 8.67 21.30
CA GLN A 384 1.30 7.70 20.20
C GLN A 384 2.39 6.65 20.41
N ALA A 385 3.53 7.05 20.98
CA ALA A 385 4.67 6.18 21.21
C ALA A 385 4.41 5.04 22.21
N ARG A 386 3.33 5.11 23.00
CA ARG A 386 2.91 4.03 23.90
C ARG A 386 2.26 2.88 23.17
N ALA A 387 1.72 3.12 21.98
CA ALA A 387 1.09 2.08 21.18
C ALA A 387 2.11 0.95 20.90
N ARG A 388 1.64 -0.28 20.99
CA ARG A 388 2.45 -1.49 20.79
C ARG A 388 3.20 -1.51 19.46
N PHE A 389 2.72 -0.81 18.43
CA PHE A 389 3.43 -0.62 17.16
C PHE A 389 4.88 -0.14 17.39
N TRP A 390 5.08 0.77 18.34
CA TRP A 390 6.37 1.36 18.66
C TRP A 390 7.16 0.60 19.73
N ARG A 391 6.67 -0.54 20.25
CA ARG A 391 7.38 -1.29 21.30
C ARG A 391 8.83 -1.63 20.90
N GLN A 392 9.73 -1.70 21.87
CA GLN A 392 11.15 -2.03 21.63
C GLN A 392 11.91 -1.03 20.71
N THR A 393 11.34 0.14 20.45
CA THR A 393 12.01 1.23 19.72
C THR A 393 12.54 2.29 20.68
N THR A 394 13.36 3.22 20.17
CA THR A 394 13.81 4.39 20.92
C THR A 394 12.68 5.38 21.20
N VAL A 395 11.59 5.40 20.42
CA VAL A 395 10.48 6.34 20.65
C VAL A 395 9.54 5.87 21.77
N ALA A 396 9.49 4.57 22.08
CA ALA A 396 8.65 4.03 23.15
C ALA A 396 9.01 4.56 24.55
N THR A 397 10.18 5.19 24.72
CA THR A 397 10.63 5.74 26.01
C THR A 397 10.29 7.21 26.21
N LEU A 398 9.53 7.83 25.30
CA LEU A 398 9.15 9.24 25.40
C LEU A 398 8.32 9.53 26.66
N GLY A 399 8.73 10.56 27.40
CA GLY A 399 8.03 11.08 28.56
C GLY A 399 6.82 11.96 28.19
N PRO A 400 5.88 12.21 29.10
CA PRO A 400 4.70 13.04 28.83
C PRO A 400 5.06 14.42 28.24
N GLY A 401 4.42 14.78 27.13
CA GLY A 401 4.65 16.06 26.43
C GLY A 401 5.84 16.06 25.46
N GLU A 402 6.64 14.99 25.41
CA GLU A 402 7.72 14.85 24.44
C GLU A 402 7.20 14.38 23.06
N SER A 403 8.03 14.57 22.05
CA SER A 403 7.85 14.00 20.71
C SER A 403 9.22 13.63 20.13
N ALA A 404 9.22 12.70 19.17
CA ALA A 404 10.40 12.31 18.42
C ALA A 404 10.15 12.37 16.91
N SER A 405 11.23 12.58 16.16
CA SER A 405 11.25 12.46 14.71
C SER A 405 11.88 11.12 14.32
N VAL A 406 11.23 10.39 13.42
CA VAL A 406 11.71 9.11 12.86
C VAL A 406 11.56 9.09 11.35
N GLY A 407 12.44 8.38 10.65
CA GLY A 407 12.47 8.30 9.21
C GLY A 407 12.76 9.65 8.58
N THR A 408 14.04 9.98 8.38
CA THR A 408 14.41 11.24 7.72
C THR A 408 14.06 11.20 6.24
N SER A 409 13.31 12.20 5.77
CA SER A 409 12.96 12.42 4.37
C SER A 409 12.11 11.32 3.72
N ILE A 410 11.32 10.59 4.50
CA ILE A 410 10.42 9.53 4.00
C ILE A 410 8.95 9.96 3.92
N VAL A 411 8.56 11.05 4.59
CA VAL A 411 7.22 11.65 4.37
C VAL A 411 7.28 12.41 3.07
N GLY A 412 7.12 11.67 1.98
CA GLY A 412 7.28 12.13 0.61
C GLY A 412 7.41 10.95 -0.35
N PHE A 413 7.46 11.20 -1.66
CA PHE A 413 7.16 12.51 -2.28
C PHE A 413 5.65 12.85 -2.25
N GLU A 414 4.80 11.82 -2.13
CA GLU A 414 3.36 11.91 -1.97
C GLU A 414 2.97 11.20 -0.68
N TRP A 415 1.98 11.76 0.03
CA TRP A 415 1.57 11.21 1.32
C TRP A 415 0.10 11.49 1.65
N ASP A 416 -0.39 10.66 2.57
CA ASP A 416 -1.77 10.53 2.96
C ASP A 416 -1.98 10.98 4.42
N GLY A 417 -3.22 11.34 4.76
CA GLY A 417 -3.61 11.76 6.10
C GLY A 417 -4.86 11.04 6.61
N ASP A 418 -5.08 11.10 7.92
CA ASP A 418 -6.35 10.68 8.54
C ASP A 418 -7.37 11.81 8.43
N VAL A 419 -8.28 11.69 7.46
CA VAL A 419 -9.30 12.69 7.17
C VAL A 419 -10.63 12.27 7.80
N ASP A 420 -11.21 13.16 8.61
CA ASP A 420 -12.57 13.03 9.16
C ASP A 420 -13.60 13.28 8.05
N ASN A 421 -13.76 12.28 7.19
CA ASN A 421 -14.87 12.15 6.27
C ASN A 421 -15.79 11.03 6.77
N GLU A 422 -17.04 10.98 6.31
CA GLU A 422 -18.01 9.95 6.70
C GLU A 422 -17.61 8.52 6.25
N ALA A 423 -16.42 8.35 5.67
CA ALA A 423 -15.86 7.07 5.24
C ALA A 423 -14.66 6.61 6.09
N ARG A 424 -14.25 7.38 7.11
CA ARG A 424 -13.20 6.98 8.06
C ARG A 424 -13.60 5.66 8.76
N PRO A 425 -12.75 4.62 8.73
CA PRO A 425 -13.08 3.34 9.35
C PRO A 425 -13.34 3.46 10.85
N ARG A 426 -14.33 2.71 11.33
CA ARG A 426 -14.64 2.58 12.76
C ARG A 426 -13.40 2.10 13.52
N GLY A 427 -13.06 2.79 14.59
CA GLY A 427 -11.97 2.37 15.48
C GLY A 427 -10.58 2.68 14.93
N LEU A 428 -10.47 3.62 13.98
CA LEU A 428 -9.16 3.99 13.45
C LEU A 428 -8.37 4.81 14.47
N ILE A 429 -7.14 4.38 14.74
CA ILE A 429 -6.19 5.05 15.62
C ILE A 429 -5.03 5.64 14.82
N ARG A 430 -4.40 6.67 15.37
CA ARG A 430 -3.21 7.31 14.79
C ARG A 430 -1.97 6.84 15.53
N LEU A 431 -1.03 6.25 14.79
CA LEU A 431 0.27 5.81 15.31
C LEU A 431 1.33 6.92 15.20
N SER A 432 1.07 7.93 14.39
CA SER A 432 1.84 9.17 14.30
C SER A 432 0.96 10.33 13.83
N ALA A 433 1.44 11.56 14.01
CA ALA A 433 0.84 12.73 13.40
C ALA A 433 1.93 13.75 13.06
N THR A 434 2.13 13.98 11.76
CA THR A 434 3.16 14.87 11.25
C THR A 434 2.48 16.09 10.63
N PRO A 435 2.39 17.23 11.34
CA PRO A 435 1.89 18.46 10.74
C PRO A 435 2.94 19.05 9.79
N VAL A 436 2.53 19.32 8.56
CA VAL A 436 3.37 19.83 7.48
C VAL A 436 2.76 21.12 6.92
N ALA A 437 3.39 22.25 7.23
CA ALA A 437 2.93 23.57 6.79
C ALA A 437 3.52 23.96 5.45
N GLY A 438 2.71 24.41 4.49
CA GLY A 438 3.18 24.85 3.17
C GLY A 438 3.47 23.71 2.20
N ALA A 439 2.76 22.59 2.32
CA ALA A 439 2.74 21.52 1.33
C ALA A 439 1.68 21.78 0.24
N GLU A 440 1.79 21.11 -0.91
CA GLU A 440 0.78 21.18 -1.98
C GLU A 440 -0.42 20.30 -1.64
N PHE A 441 -1.39 20.86 -0.93
CA PHE A 441 -2.56 20.13 -0.44
C PHE A 441 -3.65 20.02 -1.52
N LEU A 442 -4.22 18.83 -1.67
CA LEU A 442 -5.31 18.57 -2.61
C LEU A 442 -6.63 19.15 -2.09
N ALA A 443 -7.16 20.16 -2.79
CA ALA A 443 -8.33 20.94 -2.37
C ALA A 443 -9.64 20.57 -3.07
N ASP A 444 -9.63 19.56 -3.94
CA ASP A 444 -10.81 19.03 -4.62
C ASP A 444 -10.74 17.49 -4.73
N PHE A 445 -11.48 16.90 -5.66
CA PHE A 445 -11.51 15.45 -5.85
C PHE A 445 -10.24 14.88 -6.52
N GLY A 446 -9.31 15.70 -7.01
CA GLY A 446 -8.03 15.20 -7.52
C GLY A 446 -7.29 16.05 -8.55
N SER A 447 -7.65 17.32 -8.75
CA SER A 447 -7.09 18.18 -9.81
C SER A 447 -6.51 19.50 -9.30
N PHE A 448 -7.01 20.03 -8.18
CA PHE A 448 -6.65 21.35 -7.70
C PHE A 448 -5.86 21.28 -6.41
N TYR A 449 -4.59 21.68 -6.48
CA TYR A 449 -3.70 21.77 -5.33
C TYR A 449 -3.57 23.23 -4.86
N ARG A 450 -3.63 23.46 -3.56
CA ARG A 450 -3.41 24.76 -2.93
C ARG A 450 -2.14 24.71 -2.09
N GLY A 451 -1.31 25.74 -2.22
CA GLY A 451 -0.21 25.99 -1.29
C GLY A 451 -0.50 27.23 -0.43
N TRP A 452 -0.19 27.14 0.87
CA TRP A 452 -0.19 28.22 1.88
C TRP A 452 -1.55 28.88 2.22
N PRO A 453 -1.88 29.20 3.50
CA PRO A 453 -1.17 28.93 4.77
C PRO A 453 -1.65 27.65 5.49
N GLU A 454 -2.32 26.72 4.81
CA GLU A 454 -2.88 25.52 5.46
C GLU A 454 -1.78 24.51 5.84
N THR A 455 -1.94 23.90 7.01
CA THR A 455 -1.12 22.77 7.48
C THR A 455 -1.88 21.49 7.14
N ALA A 456 -1.27 20.63 6.33
CA ALA A 456 -1.76 19.27 6.12
C ALA A 456 -1.08 18.34 7.12
N SER A 457 -1.73 17.23 7.50
CA SER A 457 -1.15 16.26 8.44
C SER A 457 -0.97 14.92 7.76
N HIS A 458 0.26 14.40 7.77
CA HIS A 458 0.52 13.00 7.48
C HIS A 458 0.21 12.17 8.73
N ASN A 459 -0.34 10.97 8.54
CA ASN A 459 -0.66 10.06 9.64
C ASN A 459 -0.33 8.61 9.29
N LEU A 460 0.38 7.91 10.18
CA LEU A 460 0.33 6.45 10.27
C LEU A 460 -0.97 6.04 10.95
N THR A 461 -1.68 5.06 10.39
CA THR A 461 -2.97 4.62 10.92
C THR A 461 -3.07 3.11 11.04
N LEU A 462 -3.90 2.68 11.98
CA LEU A 462 -4.26 1.28 12.18
C LEU A 462 -5.74 1.21 12.56
N TYR A 463 -6.47 0.22 12.05
CA TYR A 463 -7.78 -0.16 12.58
C TYR A 463 -7.97 -1.67 12.55
N ARG A 464 -8.93 -2.17 13.33
CA ARG A 464 -9.36 -3.58 13.29
C ARG A 464 -10.74 -3.66 12.64
N HIS A 465 -10.82 -4.38 11.54
CA HIS A 465 -12.07 -4.67 10.86
C HIS A 465 -12.95 -5.65 11.67
N GLU A 466 -14.26 -5.69 11.43
CA GLU A 466 -15.19 -6.59 12.15
C GLU A 466 -14.86 -8.08 11.97
N SER A 467 -14.21 -8.44 10.86
CA SER A 467 -13.63 -9.77 10.61
C SER A 467 -12.48 -10.16 11.56
N GLY A 468 -11.96 -9.22 12.35
CA GLY A 468 -10.74 -9.37 13.15
C GLY A 468 -9.45 -8.94 12.43
N ALA A 469 -9.49 -8.74 11.11
CA ALA A 469 -8.34 -8.28 10.32
C ALA A 469 -7.88 -6.87 10.74
N LEU A 470 -6.62 -6.76 11.16
CA LEU A 470 -5.87 -5.50 11.21
C LEU A 470 -5.63 -4.92 9.81
N VAL A 471 -5.80 -3.60 9.69
CA VAL A 471 -5.48 -2.82 8.49
C VAL A 471 -4.59 -1.66 8.87
N PHE A 472 -3.35 -1.66 8.36
CA PHE A 472 -2.35 -0.64 8.59
C PHE A 472 -2.10 0.18 7.32
N SER A 473 -1.92 1.49 7.48
CA SER A 473 -1.43 2.35 6.40
C SER A 473 -0.28 3.22 6.89
N ALA A 474 0.82 3.17 6.14
CA ALA A 474 1.96 4.08 6.29
C ALA A 474 1.66 5.47 5.70
N GLY A 475 0.77 5.56 4.71
CA GLY A 475 0.37 6.81 4.08
C GLY A 475 1.52 7.61 3.46
N LEU A 476 2.56 6.96 2.94
CA LEU A 476 3.70 7.61 2.28
C LEU A 476 4.39 6.66 1.30
N THR A 477 5.00 7.18 0.23
CA THR A 477 5.58 6.35 -0.83
C THR A 477 6.97 5.80 -0.51
N HIS A 478 7.68 6.38 0.46
CA HIS A 478 9.09 6.08 0.74
C HIS A 478 9.33 5.27 2.04
N TRP A 479 8.35 4.52 2.56
CA TRP A 479 8.54 3.73 3.80
C TRP A 479 9.72 2.77 3.68
N GLY A 480 9.87 2.14 2.51
CA GLY A 480 10.97 1.23 2.20
C GLY A 480 12.36 1.86 2.36
N TRP A 481 12.52 3.17 2.17
CA TRP A 481 13.81 3.86 2.26
C TRP A 481 14.36 3.84 3.69
N ALA A 482 13.47 3.92 4.68
CA ALA A 482 13.85 3.77 6.08
C ALA A 482 14.16 2.31 6.48
N LEU A 483 13.82 1.33 5.63
CA LEU A 483 14.09 -0.09 5.88
C LEU A 483 15.44 -0.52 5.29
N ASP A 484 15.76 -0.14 4.06
CA ASP A 484 17.02 -0.47 3.38
C ASP A 484 17.51 0.75 2.58
N GLY A 485 18.80 1.08 2.71
CA GLY A 485 19.40 2.28 2.10
C GLY A 485 19.82 2.11 0.65
N VAL A 486 19.53 0.97 0.00
CA VAL A 486 19.83 0.73 -1.41
C VAL A 486 18.57 0.90 -2.25
N HIS A 487 18.46 2.06 -2.89
CA HIS A 487 17.37 2.43 -3.77
C HIS A 487 17.82 3.51 -4.75
N ASP A 488 17.04 3.72 -5.82
CA ASP A 488 17.19 4.91 -6.63
C ASP A 488 16.68 6.14 -5.86
N ASP A 489 17.39 7.26 -5.99
CA ASP A 489 16.99 8.56 -5.40
C ASP A 489 17.02 9.63 -6.50
N PRO A 490 15.99 9.68 -7.35
CA PRO A 490 15.93 10.65 -8.45
C PRO A 490 15.78 12.11 -7.96
N ASP A 491 15.43 12.31 -6.69
CA ASP A 491 15.23 13.62 -6.07
C ASP A 491 16.45 14.11 -5.29
N LEU A 492 17.47 13.26 -5.14
CA LEU A 492 18.70 13.55 -4.39
C LEU A 492 18.41 13.95 -2.93
N VAL A 493 17.35 13.39 -2.37
CA VAL A 493 16.81 13.71 -1.05
C VAL A 493 17.63 13.08 0.07
N LYS A 494 18.22 11.91 -0.19
CA LYS A 494 19.02 11.09 0.74
C LYS A 494 18.26 10.76 2.02
N ALA A 495 17.60 9.60 2.04
CA ALA A 495 16.99 9.06 3.26
C ALA A 495 17.85 7.93 3.85
N PRO A 496 18.37 8.08 5.07
CA PRO A 496 19.01 6.98 5.78
C PRO A 496 17.96 5.98 6.29
N THR A 497 18.41 4.74 6.55
CA THR A 497 17.60 3.75 7.29
C THR A 497 17.34 4.21 8.73
N ASP A 498 16.22 3.81 9.31
CA ASP A 498 15.83 4.15 10.68
C ASP A 498 15.50 2.89 11.50
N PRO A 499 16.26 2.57 12.58
CA PRO A 499 16.02 1.39 13.41
C PRO A 499 14.64 1.35 14.08
N ALA A 500 14.05 2.50 14.41
CA ALA A 500 12.71 2.54 14.99
C ALA A 500 11.64 2.13 13.96
N ILE A 501 11.81 2.56 12.70
CA ILE A 501 10.92 2.16 11.59
C ILE A 501 11.08 0.67 11.24
N GLN A 502 12.32 0.18 11.21
CA GLN A 502 12.59 -1.25 11.01
C GLN A 502 11.95 -2.10 12.12
N GLN A 503 12.15 -1.75 13.38
CA GLN A 503 11.56 -2.48 14.51
C GLN A 503 10.02 -2.36 14.54
N ALA A 504 9.46 -1.18 14.23
CA ALA A 504 8.01 -1.00 14.16
C ALA A 504 7.38 -1.87 13.04
N THR A 505 8.08 -2.06 11.92
CA THR A 505 7.64 -2.97 10.86
C THR A 505 7.63 -4.43 11.33
N VAL A 506 8.65 -4.86 12.08
CA VAL A 506 8.68 -6.20 12.72
C VAL A 506 7.50 -6.37 13.69
N ASN A 507 7.25 -5.35 14.51
CA ASN A 507 6.17 -5.34 15.49
C ASN A 507 4.79 -5.47 14.85
N LEU A 508 4.55 -4.73 13.76
CA LEU A 508 3.31 -4.79 13.00
C LEU A 508 3.06 -6.19 12.45
N PHE A 509 4.07 -6.79 11.82
CA PHE A 509 3.96 -8.14 11.27
C PHE A 509 3.71 -9.18 12.36
N ALA A 510 4.33 -9.04 13.53
CA ALA A 510 4.04 -9.90 14.66
C ALA A 510 2.57 -9.78 15.13
N ASP A 511 2.01 -8.56 15.19
CA ASP A 511 0.60 -8.34 15.52
C ASP A 511 -0.36 -8.89 14.44
N MET A 512 0.12 -9.03 13.20
CA MET A 512 -0.56 -9.72 12.09
C MET A 512 -0.26 -11.24 12.02
N GLY A 513 0.39 -11.81 13.04
CA GLY A 513 0.67 -13.24 13.13
C GLY A 513 1.80 -13.74 12.21
N VAL A 514 2.70 -12.86 11.79
CA VAL A 514 3.83 -13.13 10.90
C VAL A 514 5.15 -13.02 11.66
N GLN A 515 6.06 -13.97 11.43
CA GLN A 515 7.38 -13.99 12.06
C GLN A 515 8.50 -14.11 11.03
N PRO A 516 9.65 -13.43 11.25
CA PRO A 516 10.80 -13.53 10.37
C PRO A 516 11.52 -14.89 10.51
N GLY A 517 12.03 -15.44 9.41
CA GLY A 517 12.89 -16.64 9.44
C GLY A 517 14.35 -16.35 9.75
N SER A 518 14.80 -15.13 9.49
CA SER A 518 16.10 -14.60 9.88
C SER A 518 15.89 -13.17 10.36
N LEU A 519 16.65 -12.66 11.30
CA LEU A 519 16.46 -11.28 11.74
C LEU A 519 17.79 -10.54 11.76
N GLN A 520 17.83 -9.37 11.12
CA GLN A 520 19.01 -8.53 11.08
C GLN A 520 19.42 -8.12 12.50
N ALA A 521 20.72 -7.97 12.72
CA ALA A 521 21.24 -7.57 14.03
C ALA A 521 20.68 -6.21 14.46
N GLY A 522 20.32 -6.08 15.73
CA GLY A 522 19.71 -4.88 16.31
C GLY A 522 18.18 -4.91 16.34
N LEU A 523 17.54 -5.77 15.55
CA LEU A 523 16.10 -6.02 15.61
C LEU A 523 15.77 -7.15 16.58
N ARG A 524 14.55 -7.14 17.09
CA ARG A 524 13.98 -8.15 18.00
C ARG A 524 12.69 -8.69 17.44
N ALA A 525 12.46 -9.99 17.59
CA ALA A 525 11.19 -10.59 17.23
C ALA A 525 10.06 -9.96 18.07
N GLY A 526 8.96 -9.58 17.40
CA GLY A 526 7.77 -9.07 18.07
C GLY A 526 6.87 -10.22 18.53
N GLU A 527 6.01 -9.95 19.50
CA GLU A 527 4.93 -10.83 19.93
C GLU A 527 3.59 -10.21 19.52
N ALA A 528 2.62 -11.04 19.14
CA ALA A 528 1.27 -10.59 18.81
C ALA A 528 0.55 -10.10 20.08
N SER A 529 -0.36 -9.13 19.94
CA SER A 529 -1.25 -8.75 21.03
C SER A 529 -2.08 -9.93 21.56
N THR A 530 -2.09 -10.08 22.89
CA THR A 530 -3.03 -10.96 23.60
C THR A 530 -4.23 -10.21 24.17
N ASP A 531 -4.25 -8.90 24.00
CA ASP A 531 -5.31 -8.03 24.51
C ASP A 531 -6.53 -8.07 23.58
N VAL A 532 -7.64 -8.51 24.17
CA VAL A 532 -8.95 -8.64 23.53
C VAL A 532 -10.02 -7.87 24.31
N THR A 533 -9.63 -7.10 25.32
CA THR A 533 -10.54 -6.41 26.24
C THR A 533 -10.70 -4.96 25.78
N PRO A 534 -11.88 -4.54 25.27
CA PRO A 534 -12.03 -3.18 24.79
C PRO A 534 -11.89 -2.14 25.92
N PRO A 535 -11.31 -0.96 25.63
CA PRO A 535 -11.26 0.13 26.59
C PRO A 535 -12.65 0.76 26.81
N ILE A 536 -12.77 1.55 27.87
CA ILE A 536 -14.01 2.21 28.27
C ILE A 536 -13.79 3.73 28.32
N ALA A 537 -14.50 4.46 27.46
CA ALA A 537 -14.63 5.91 27.56
C ALA A 537 -15.65 6.31 28.62
N ALA A 538 -15.37 7.41 29.32
CA ALA A 538 -16.30 8.15 30.15
C ALA A 538 -16.49 9.57 29.59
N ILE A 539 -17.70 10.13 29.73
CA ILE A 539 -17.98 11.53 29.43
C ILE A 539 -18.02 12.29 30.76
N ASP A 540 -17.05 13.16 30.99
CA ASP A 540 -16.89 13.90 32.24
C ASP A 540 -17.64 15.24 32.20
N SER A 541 -17.78 15.84 31.01
CA SER A 541 -18.51 17.09 30.78
C SER A 541 -19.04 17.15 29.33
N PRO A 542 -20.18 17.81 29.06
CA PRO A 542 -21.09 18.41 30.03
C PRO A 542 -21.93 17.34 30.76
N ALA A 543 -22.50 17.69 31.91
CA ALA A 543 -23.58 16.90 32.48
C ALA A 543 -24.83 16.96 31.58
N SER A 544 -25.71 15.98 31.68
CA SER A 544 -27.00 16.03 30.97
C SER A 544 -27.82 17.24 31.43
N GLY A 545 -28.35 18.02 30.49
CA GLY A 545 -29.04 19.26 30.82
C GLY A 545 -29.31 20.18 29.63
N GLU A 546 -29.79 21.38 29.92
CA GLU A 546 -30.12 22.39 28.92
C GLU A 546 -28.86 23.07 28.34
N HIS A 547 -28.80 23.20 27.02
CA HIS A 547 -27.73 23.90 26.31
C HIS A 547 -28.30 24.92 25.30
N PRO A 548 -27.71 26.12 25.17
CA PRO A 548 -28.22 27.10 24.21
C PRO A 548 -28.04 26.64 22.76
N PHE A 549 -29.05 26.88 21.92
CA PHE A 549 -28.98 26.66 20.47
C PHE A 549 -27.79 27.40 19.84
N TYR A 550 -27.04 26.71 18.97
CA TYR A 550 -25.86 27.21 18.26
C TYR A 550 -24.66 27.60 19.16
N ALA A 551 -24.77 27.46 20.48
CA ALA A 551 -23.62 27.61 21.38
C ALA A 551 -22.65 26.45 21.19
N ARG A 552 -21.37 26.74 21.39
CA ARG A 552 -20.31 25.72 21.34
C ARG A 552 -20.46 24.81 22.55
N VAL A 553 -20.55 23.52 22.31
CA VAL A 553 -20.54 22.47 23.34
C VAL A 553 -19.15 21.85 23.33
N ASP A 554 -18.52 21.81 24.50
CA ASP A 554 -17.26 21.11 24.73
C ASP A 554 -17.54 19.85 25.52
N VAL A 555 -17.35 18.72 24.85
CA VAL A 555 -17.43 17.40 25.45
C VAL A 555 -16.02 17.00 25.86
N THR A 556 -15.82 16.63 27.11
CA THR A 556 -14.53 16.12 27.61
C THR A 556 -14.74 14.82 28.34
N GLY A 557 -13.72 13.99 28.37
CA GLY A 557 -13.79 12.74 29.09
C GLY A 557 -12.43 12.09 29.33
N SER A 558 -12.50 10.88 29.84
CA SER A 558 -11.35 10.02 30.13
C SER A 558 -11.56 8.63 29.54
N VAL A 559 -10.48 7.87 29.43
CA VAL A 559 -10.50 6.46 29.01
C VAL A 559 -9.75 5.62 30.03
N THR A 560 -10.30 4.43 30.30
CA THR A 560 -9.66 3.38 31.08
C THR A 560 -9.52 2.11 30.25
N ASP A 561 -8.43 1.39 30.48
CA ASP A 561 -8.11 0.12 29.84
C ASP A 561 -7.34 -0.75 30.85
N VAL A 562 -7.61 -2.05 30.84
CA VAL A 562 -7.04 -3.01 31.81
C VAL A 562 -5.89 -3.80 31.21
N ASP A 563 -5.98 -4.14 29.92
CA ASP A 563 -5.06 -5.05 29.24
C ASP A 563 -4.35 -4.39 28.04
N GLY A 564 -4.84 -3.23 27.58
CA GLY A 564 -4.32 -2.47 26.46
C GLY A 564 -3.86 -1.05 26.81
N VAL A 565 -3.51 -0.30 25.76
CA VAL A 565 -3.21 1.13 25.84
C VAL A 565 -4.29 1.88 25.09
N PRO A 566 -5.04 2.81 25.72
CA PRO A 566 -5.95 3.69 25.00
C PRO A 566 -5.23 4.40 23.85
N ALA A 567 -5.81 4.38 22.65
CA ALA A 567 -5.21 4.95 21.44
C ALA A 567 -6.14 5.85 20.61
N GLY A 568 -7.43 5.89 20.92
CA GLY A 568 -8.37 6.80 20.26
C GLY A 568 -9.73 6.89 20.93
N VAL A 569 -10.46 7.97 20.65
CA VAL A 569 -11.86 8.14 21.02
C VAL A 569 -12.63 8.66 19.83
N GLU A 570 -13.81 8.09 19.59
CA GLU A 570 -14.75 8.57 18.59
C GLU A 570 -16.01 9.09 19.28
N VAL A 571 -16.55 10.20 18.78
CA VAL A 571 -17.74 10.87 19.31
C VAL A 571 -18.81 10.95 18.23
N SER A 572 -20.06 10.68 18.62
CA SER A 572 -21.25 10.89 17.78
C SER A 572 -22.17 11.90 18.43
N ILE A 573 -22.78 12.77 17.62
CA ILE A 573 -23.76 13.77 18.06
C ILE A 573 -25.14 13.57 17.43
N ASP A 574 -25.35 12.45 16.74
CA ASP A 574 -26.57 12.14 16.00
C ASP A 574 -27.10 10.73 16.30
N GLY A 575 -26.87 10.26 17.53
CA GLY A 575 -27.39 8.98 17.98
C GLY A 575 -26.60 7.77 17.46
N GLY A 576 -25.34 7.96 17.05
CA GLY A 576 -24.45 6.91 16.56
C GLY A 576 -24.49 6.69 15.05
N GLN A 577 -25.16 7.57 14.29
CA GLN A 577 -25.20 7.50 12.82
C GLN A 577 -23.84 7.86 12.22
N ARG A 578 -23.20 8.92 12.72
CA ARG A 578 -21.86 9.36 12.32
C ARG A 578 -20.95 9.49 13.53
N TRP A 579 -19.69 9.14 13.33
CA TRP A 579 -18.65 9.13 14.36
C TRP A 579 -17.47 9.96 13.88
N HIS A 580 -16.97 10.82 14.76
CA HIS A 580 -15.86 11.73 14.50
C HIS A 580 -14.75 11.47 15.51
N PRO A 581 -13.47 11.55 15.12
CA PRO A 581 -12.36 11.43 16.06
C PRO A 581 -12.35 12.60 17.04
N ALA A 582 -12.10 12.31 18.32
CA ALA A 582 -11.83 13.31 19.35
C ALA A 582 -10.36 13.76 19.33
N GLU A 583 -10.08 14.90 19.97
CA GLU A 583 -8.73 15.36 20.28
C GLU A 583 -8.21 14.68 21.56
N GLY A 584 -7.03 14.08 21.51
CA GLY A 584 -6.44 13.33 22.63
C GLY A 584 -7.14 12.00 22.90
N VAL A 585 -6.60 11.22 23.83
CA VAL A 585 -7.15 9.93 24.22
C VAL A 585 -7.61 9.91 25.69
N SER A 586 -6.77 10.36 26.61
CA SER A 586 -7.14 10.44 28.04
C SER A 586 -6.27 11.49 28.76
N PRO A 587 -6.78 12.71 28.99
CA PRO A 587 -8.14 13.17 28.68
C PRO A 587 -8.38 13.34 27.17
N TRP A 588 -9.63 13.22 26.75
CA TRP A 588 -10.07 13.50 25.38
C TRP A 588 -11.07 14.67 25.34
N ARG A 589 -11.19 15.28 24.16
CA ARG A 589 -12.11 16.40 23.91
C ARG A 589 -12.74 16.36 22.53
N TYR A 590 -14.02 16.72 22.44
CA TYR A 590 -14.72 16.95 21.18
C TYR A 590 -15.59 18.21 21.28
N SER A 591 -15.60 19.03 20.24
CA SER A 591 -16.33 20.29 20.24
C SER A 591 -17.22 20.42 19.03
N PHE A 592 -18.48 20.79 19.25
CA PHE A 592 -19.45 20.99 18.17
C PHE A 592 -20.41 22.14 18.47
N ARG A 593 -21.23 22.50 17.48
CA ARG A 593 -22.34 23.45 17.61
C ARG A 593 -23.61 22.76 17.15
N PRO A 594 -24.61 22.56 18.02
CA PRO A 594 -25.88 22.00 17.60
C PRO A 594 -26.56 22.92 16.57
N THR A 595 -26.91 22.34 15.42
CA THR A 595 -27.61 23.03 14.33
C THR A 595 -29.12 22.83 14.36
N GLU A 596 -29.61 21.94 15.23
CA GLU A 596 -31.02 21.65 15.47
C GLU A 596 -31.38 21.84 16.96
N ARG A 597 -32.68 22.02 17.24
CA ARG A 597 -33.23 22.17 18.60
C ARG A 597 -33.83 20.85 19.08
N GLY A 598 -33.83 20.64 20.39
CA GLY A 598 -34.34 19.43 21.03
C GLY A 598 -33.22 18.55 21.58
N LEU A 599 -33.54 17.28 21.86
CA LEU A 599 -32.61 16.34 22.48
C LEU A 599 -31.52 15.93 21.48
N VAL A 600 -30.27 16.14 21.88
CA VAL A 600 -29.09 15.62 21.21
C VAL A 600 -28.45 14.57 22.11
N TYR A 601 -28.30 13.36 21.59
CA TYR A 601 -27.56 12.29 22.25
C TYR A 601 -26.10 12.38 21.81
N VAL A 602 -25.22 12.66 22.77
CA VAL A 602 -23.77 12.62 22.55
C VAL A 602 -23.28 11.25 23.02
N LEU A 603 -22.63 10.52 22.13
CA LEU A 603 -22.06 9.19 22.40
C LEU A 603 -20.55 9.26 22.27
N ALA A 604 -19.82 8.52 23.11
CA ALA A 604 -18.37 8.39 23.03
C ALA A 604 -17.97 6.91 23.14
N ARG A 605 -17.04 6.46 22.28
CA ARG A 605 -16.46 5.12 22.36
C ARG A 605 -14.94 5.19 22.28
N ALA A 606 -14.26 4.42 23.12
CA ALA A 606 -12.81 4.30 23.12
C ALA A 606 -12.31 3.18 22.20
N VAL A 607 -11.04 3.29 21.81
CA VAL A 607 -10.26 2.32 21.04
C VAL A 607 -8.88 2.18 21.66
N ASP A 608 -8.34 0.96 21.73
CA ASP A 608 -6.99 0.69 22.21
C ASP A 608 -5.98 0.48 21.07
N ASP A 609 -4.72 0.29 21.43
CA ASP A 609 -3.60 0.06 20.52
C ASP A 609 -3.59 -1.35 19.88
N SER A 610 -4.47 -2.25 20.33
CA SER A 610 -4.80 -3.53 19.71
C SER A 610 -5.97 -3.40 18.72
N GLY A 611 -6.61 -2.24 18.62
CA GLY A 611 -7.78 -2.00 17.80
C GLY A 611 -9.09 -2.58 18.37
N ASN A 612 -9.15 -2.95 19.66
CA ASN A 612 -10.43 -3.29 20.28
C ASN A 612 -11.25 -2.01 20.45
N VAL A 613 -12.52 -2.06 20.07
CA VAL A 613 -13.43 -0.91 20.08
C VAL A 613 -14.51 -1.14 21.12
N GLN A 614 -14.74 -0.16 21.98
CA GLN A 614 -15.82 -0.20 22.97
C GLN A 614 -17.16 -0.51 22.28
N PRO A 615 -17.84 -1.63 22.63
CA PRO A 615 -19.04 -2.06 21.94
C PRO A 615 -20.27 -1.23 22.32
N LEU A 616 -20.38 -0.84 23.59
CA LEU A 616 -21.44 0.01 24.11
C LEU A 616 -20.86 1.38 24.47
N PRO A 617 -21.16 2.44 23.70
CA PRO A 617 -20.61 3.76 23.97
C PRO A 617 -21.17 4.36 25.26
N ALA A 618 -20.37 5.18 25.92
CA ALA A 618 -20.87 6.10 26.93
C ALA A 618 -21.76 7.15 26.25
N TRP A 619 -22.75 7.68 26.97
CA TRP A 619 -23.65 8.68 26.42
C TRP A 619 -24.13 9.69 27.45
N ILE A 620 -24.48 10.88 26.95
CA ILE A 620 -25.22 11.91 27.67
C ILE A 620 -26.33 12.46 26.76
N ALA A 621 -27.36 13.05 27.34
CA ALA A 621 -28.39 13.77 26.60
C ALA A 621 -28.32 15.26 26.93
N ILE A 622 -28.21 16.10 25.91
CA ILE A 622 -28.30 17.56 26.04
C ILE A 622 -29.60 18.04 25.40
N ASP A 623 -30.34 18.91 26.09
CA ASP A 623 -31.55 19.55 25.56
C ASP A 623 -31.17 20.91 24.96
N VAL A 624 -31.14 20.99 23.63
CA VAL A 624 -30.79 22.21 22.91
C VAL A 624 -32.00 23.13 22.89
N ILE A 625 -32.00 24.12 23.80
CA ILE A 625 -33.14 24.99 24.05
C ILE A 625 -33.47 25.77 22.78
N GLY A 626 -34.64 25.48 22.20
CA GLY A 626 -35.29 26.37 21.26
C GLY A 626 -35.99 27.50 22.00
N LEU A 627 -35.76 28.76 21.58
CA LEU A 627 -36.45 29.99 22.04
C LEU A 627 -37.66 29.70 22.97
N SER A 628 -37.40 29.80 24.27
CA SER A 628 -38.35 29.88 25.39
C SER A 628 -39.82 29.58 25.08
N GLY A 629 -40.31 28.44 25.55
CA GLY A 629 -41.71 28.34 25.97
C GLY A 629 -42.51 27.15 25.49
N TYR A 630 -42.09 25.92 25.78
CA TYR A 630 -43.04 24.82 26.02
C TYR A 630 -42.42 23.82 27.02
N ARG A 631 -42.66 24.03 28.31
CA ARG A 631 -42.46 23.00 29.33
C ARG A 631 -43.60 21.98 29.19
N GLY A 632 -43.44 21.05 28.26
CA GLY A 632 -44.22 19.82 28.22
C GLY A 632 -43.36 18.70 28.79
N THR A 633 -43.56 18.36 30.06
CA THR A 633 -42.94 17.18 30.67
C THR A 633 -43.38 15.93 29.89
N ILE A 634 -42.51 15.39 29.03
CA ILE A 634 -42.68 14.03 28.52
C ILE A 634 -41.92 13.13 29.49
N VAL A 635 -42.65 12.50 30.40
CA VAL A 635 -42.16 11.33 31.14
C VAL A 635 -42.14 10.16 30.15
N ILE A 636 -40.99 9.87 29.55
CA ILE A 636 -40.78 8.58 28.88
C ILE A 636 -40.31 7.63 29.97
N GLY A 637 -41.21 6.75 30.43
CA GLY A 637 -40.83 5.62 31.26
C GLY A 637 -39.86 4.73 30.47
N VAL A 638 -38.62 4.66 30.94
CA VAL A 638 -37.65 3.67 30.44
C VAL A 638 -38.15 2.31 30.92
N ALA A 639 -38.80 1.57 30.03
CA ALA A 639 -39.01 0.16 30.25
C ALA A 639 -37.65 -0.53 30.13
N THR A 640 -37.12 -0.97 31.27
CA THR A 640 -36.00 -1.91 31.32
C THR A 640 -36.47 -3.21 30.66
N VAL A 641 -36.15 -3.41 29.39
CA VAL A 641 -36.36 -4.72 28.75
C VAL A 641 -35.21 -5.61 29.23
N GLY A 642 -35.47 -6.33 30.32
CA GLY A 642 -34.74 -7.54 30.64
C GLY A 642 -34.97 -8.56 29.52
N VAL A 643 -33.88 -9.02 28.93
CA VAL A 643 -33.90 -10.09 27.92
C VAL A 643 -34.40 -11.37 28.57
N ILE A 644 -35.63 -11.76 28.27
CA ILE A 644 -36.09 -13.15 28.32
C ILE A 644 -36.82 -13.42 27.00
N GLY A 645 -36.41 -14.50 26.33
CA GLY A 645 -36.74 -14.79 24.94
C GLY A 645 -38.19 -15.18 24.66
N LEU A 646 -38.40 -15.37 23.34
CA LEU A 646 -39.53 -15.96 22.60
C LEU A 646 -40.70 -15.04 22.15
N ALA A 647 -40.82 -15.02 20.81
CA ALA A 647 -42.04 -15.10 19.98
C ALA A 647 -42.90 -13.84 19.70
N ALA A 648 -42.83 -13.43 18.43
CA ALA A 648 -43.84 -12.84 17.52
C ALA A 648 -45.18 -12.29 18.06
N ALA A 649 -45.46 -11.01 17.77
CA ALA A 649 -46.75 -10.43 17.29
C ALA A 649 -46.54 -8.90 17.11
N GLY A 650 -46.78 -8.27 15.95
CA GLY A 650 -48.10 -7.83 15.47
C GLY A 650 -48.31 -6.32 15.73
N ILE A 651 -48.04 -5.46 14.74
CA ILE A 651 -48.16 -3.98 14.84
C ILE A 651 -49.63 -3.56 14.65
N LEU A 652 -50.16 -2.75 15.58
CA LEU A 652 -51.44 -2.04 15.44
C LEU A 652 -51.18 -0.52 15.37
N VAL A 653 -51.57 0.12 14.26
CA VAL A 653 -51.49 1.58 14.08
C VAL A 653 -52.88 2.17 14.32
N VAL A 654 -53.00 3.11 15.27
CA VAL A 654 -54.21 3.93 15.48
C VAL A 654 -53.93 5.37 15.08
N TRP A 655 -54.72 5.88 14.13
CA TRP A 655 -54.65 7.24 13.62
C TRP A 655 -55.70 8.12 14.32
N MET A 656 -55.29 9.18 15.01
CA MET A 656 -56.22 10.17 15.60
C MET A 656 -56.26 11.46 14.77
N ARG A 657 -57.46 11.76 14.24
CA ARG A 657 -57.81 12.92 13.41
C ARG A 657 -58.21 14.11 14.30
N ARG A 658 -57.51 15.25 14.22
CA ARG A 658 -57.87 16.50 14.93
C ARG A 658 -59.00 17.25 14.20
N ARG A 659 -60.06 17.65 14.93
CA ARG A 659 -61.06 18.63 14.49
C ARG A 659 -60.65 20.05 14.88
N LYS A 660 -60.77 20.98 13.93
CA LYS A 660 -60.52 22.42 14.04
C LYS A 660 -61.75 23.11 14.66
N ALA A 661 -61.53 24.02 15.61
CA ALA A 661 -62.54 24.99 16.06
C ALA A 661 -62.08 26.39 15.61
N GLY A 662 -62.93 27.12 14.90
CA GLY A 662 -62.78 28.53 14.56
C GLY A 662 -63.99 29.30 15.09
N ARG A 663 -63.72 30.43 15.73
CA ARG A 663 -64.64 31.29 16.49
C ARG A 663 -65.28 32.36 15.59
N ASP A 664 -66.39 32.89 16.10
CA ASP A 664 -67.34 33.88 15.60
C ASP A 664 -66.80 35.22 15.05
N ARG A 665 -67.67 35.79 14.19
CA ARG A 665 -67.97 37.21 13.89
C ARG A 665 -66.87 38.14 13.39
#